data_AF-A0A6A4ZEX9-F1
#
_entry.id   AF-A0A6A4ZEX9-F1
#
_cell.length_a   1.000
_cell.length_b   1.000
_cell.length_c   1.000
_cell.angle_alpha   90.00
_cell.angle_beta   90.00
_cell.angle_gamma   90.00
#
_symmetry.space_group_name_H-M   'P 1'
#
loop_
_entity.id
_entity.type
_entity.pdbx_description
1 polymer ?
#
loop_
_entity_poly.entity_id
_entity_poly.type
_entity_poly.pdbx_seq_one_letter_code
_entity_poly.pdbx_strand_id
1 'polypeptide(L)'
;MQYRAYAGGGNGPVAHLTRNVLGPYGSIDAKVVPAPASLVTAFAEFSTAFAVALHADSTLVSFVTESTDVVINPVPMSWASPSLAFYGGSLLCVQGNPVDYVQESFGFDDACLAQNELAVTLSATNLAFALIGAQGMASLCSGGVACQEVLSTAQILYNHLGAQPTLASLFQAAAADVIDVCLVQYAANITSGNLLFLTQSLVTNLDDPWNAVGWVYLFDWLVQNREVVLFQGDVDSVTIISKAYATRSFAPSALEIPQSAGRYVHYLNLYISGMLAVATSFILFHAIQPKGGMMGRNFFHFNRVAGSTWVGRIFLFIRGMTAVIFLSTSCVSFTNQSALTQLAWNHMPVQEVLLVSGEATWVVYVVQDLLVAFVSDYSYVAAPISSSLAWSLIFLVEITSPIKASITLERTCATLVSAKQISCNSGVVEFGRFGRAVTILAVQAGSVLLVYSIAVVRRWRRRVPPMSLLISGSAEAYLDPLNDHTTTMSFDTVTCVMCGLLVFHFRSTKYVFDLKSWVVFNMSESNRVSPATLSTAPTDKNNESRPFGLWHRAVAFGGLGYMISSLSGSILYISSMELNMANDFWWAHFNTTGTHAYLGNWYSRQLLFNPNEFSDTLDQAKYGDDNQYNTSSSAISVSQLYPKIAQFEATKNIENAIQGLRQM
;
A
#
# COMPACT_ATOMS: atom_id res chain seq x y z
N MET A 1 -26.55 14.69 1.45
CA MET A 1 -26.55 15.24 2.84
C MET A 1 -27.65 16.28 2.91
N GLN A 2 -28.46 16.29 3.97
CA GLN A 2 -29.45 17.36 4.22
C GLN A 2 -28.85 18.32 5.24
N TYR A 3 -28.58 19.56 4.83
CA TYR A 3 -28.28 20.64 5.78
C TYR A 3 -29.60 21.20 6.28
N ARG A 4 -29.82 21.25 7.60
CA ARG A 4 -30.92 22.01 8.21
C ARG A 4 -30.40 23.35 8.67
N ALA A 5 -30.83 24.43 8.03
CA ALA A 5 -30.51 25.79 8.44
C ALA A 5 -31.31 26.14 9.72
N TYR A 6 -30.68 25.98 10.90
CA TYR A 6 -31.21 26.50 12.16
C TYR A 6 -30.72 27.93 12.37
N ALA A 7 -31.51 28.92 11.97
CA ALA A 7 -31.27 30.30 12.36
C ALA A 7 -32.28 30.71 13.44
N GLY A 8 -31.79 30.98 14.64
CA GLY A 8 -32.58 31.59 15.71
C GLY A 8 -32.91 33.04 15.38
N GLY A 9 -34.19 33.39 15.38
CA GLY A 9 -34.77 34.69 15.79
C GLY A 9 -34.18 36.02 15.29
N GLY A 10 -33.32 36.07 14.26
CA GLY A 10 -32.77 37.32 13.75
C GLY A 10 -33.83 38.17 13.02
N ASN A 11 -34.00 39.43 13.43
CA ASN A 11 -34.83 40.44 12.74
C ASN A 11 -34.00 41.39 11.87
N GLY A 12 -32.80 40.97 11.44
CA GLY A 12 -31.90 41.77 10.61
C GLY A 12 -32.36 41.88 9.15
N PRO A 13 -31.78 42.83 8.37
CA PRO A 13 -32.14 43.04 6.96
C PRO A 13 -31.97 41.79 6.11
N VAL A 14 -30.89 41.03 6.35
CA VAL A 14 -30.58 39.75 5.68
C VAL A 14 -31.70 38.74 5.95
N ALA A 15 -32.04 38.50 7.22
CA ALA A 15 -33.06 37.53 7.59
C ALA A 15 -34.44 37.85 6.97
N HIS A 16 -34.81 39.12 6.90
CA HIS A 16 -36.05 39.54 6.27
C HIS A 16 -36.03 39.28 4.75
N LEU A 17 -34.92 39.60 4.08
CA LEU A 17 -34.80 39.39 2.64
C LEU A 17 -34.82 37.90 2.27
N THR A 18 -34.13 37.04 3.03
CA THR A 18 -34.16 35.59 2.79
C THR A 18 -35.58 35.03 2.91
N ARG A 19 -36.35 35.49 3.89
CA ARG A 19 -37.75 35.06 4.08
C ARG A 19 -38.64 35.41 2.90
N ASN A 20 -38.38 36.55 2.26
CA ASN A 20 -39.15 37.00 1.11
C ASN A 20 -38.74 36.30 -0.19
N VAL A 21 -37.46 35.97 -0.35
CA VAL A 21 -36.94 35.35 -1.58
C VAL A 21 -37.09 33.84 -1.57
N LEU A 22 -36.73 33.17 -0.47
CA LEU A 22 -36.72 31.71 -0.38
C LEU A 22 -37.82 31.16 0.53
N GLY A 23 -38.14 31.86 1.62
CA GLY A 23 -39.12 31.41 2.61
C GLY A 23 -38.55 31.32 4.02
N PRO A 24 -39.35 30.89 5.01
CA PRO A 24 -38.95 30.90 6.41
C PRO A 24 -37.78 29.94 6.70
N TYR A 25 -36.82 30.38 7.50
CA TYR A 25 -35.75 29.51 8.02
C TYR A 25 -36.34 28.29 8.74
N GLY A 26 -35.78 27.11 8.47
CA GLY A 26 -36.33 25.83 8.92
C GLY A 26 -37.21 25.12 7.88
N SER A 27 -37.72 25.82 6.86
CA SER A 27 -38.36 25.22 5.67
C SER A 27 -37.41 25.07 4.46
N ILE A 28 -36.24 25.72 4.52
CA ILE A 28 -35.26 25.70 3.44
C ILE A 28 -34.46 24.40 3.50
N ASP A 29 -34.63 23.56 2.48
CA ASP A 29 -33.87 22.34 2.28
C ASP A 29 -32.59 22.63 1.48
N ALA A 30 -31.44 22.13 1.95
CA ALA A 30 -30.18 22.20 1.20
C ALA A 30 -29.77 20.82 0.68
N LYS A 31 -29.51 20.75 -0.64
CA LYS A 31 -29.14 19.53 -1.36
C LYS A 31 -27.82 19.76 -2.12
N VAL A 32 -26.81 18.93 -1.84
CA VAL A 32 -25.56 18.95 -2.60
C VAL A 32 -25.83 18.53 -4.05
N VAL A 33 -25.34 19.32 -5.00
CA VAL A 33 -25.47 19.08 -6.44
C VAL A 33 -24.16 18.47 -6.96
N PRO A 34 -24.19 17.33 -7.67
CA PRO A 34 -22.99 16.78 -8.31
C PRO A 34 -22.64 17.58 -9.57
N ALA A 35 -21.35 17.60 -9.93
CA ALA A 35 -20.91 18.20 -11.19
C ALA A 35 -21.58 17.50 -12.40
N PRO A 36 -22.13 18.25 -13.38
CA PRO A 36 -22.73 17.67 -14.57
C PRO A 36 -21.75 16.81 -15.36
N ALA A 37 -22.26 15.77 -16.03
CA ALA A 37 -21.42 14.85 -16.81
C ALA A 37 -20.60 15.56 -17.90
N SER A 38 -21.18 16.58 -18.55
CA SER A 38 -20.51 17.43 -19.54
C SER A 38 -19.26 18.12 -18.97
N LEU A 39 -19.40 18.74 -17.80
CA LEU A 39 -18.31 19.41 -17.09
C LEU A 39 -17.23 18.41 -16.64
N VAL A 40 -17.63 17.24 -16.13
CA VAL A 40 -16.70 16.17 -15.72
C VAL A 40 -15.91 15.64 -16.92
N THR A 41 -16.56 15.43 -18.07
CA THR A 41 -15.88 15.01 -19.31
C THR A 41 -14.92 16.08 -19.81
N ALA A 42 -15.32 17.36 -19.83
CA ALA A 42 -14.44 18.47 -20.22
C ALA A 42 -13.18 18.53 -19.33
N PHE A 43 -13.35 18.36 -18.02
CA PHE A 43 -12.24 18.33 -17.06
C PHE A 43 -11.34 17.10 -17.21
N ALA A 44 -11.89 15.92 -17.50
CA ALA A 44 -11.12 14.71 -17.71
C ALA A 44 -10.21 14.82 -18.95
N GLU A 45 -10.73 15.36 -20.05
CA GLU A 45 -9.96 15.63 -21.26
C GLU A 45 -8.87 16.69 -21.02
N PHE A 46 -9.22 17.79 -20.33
CA PHE A 46 -8.24 18.80 -19.92
C PHE A 46 -7.14 18.20 -19.05
N SER A 47 -7.50 17.44 -18.02
CA SER A 47 -6.55 16.85 -17.07
C SER A 47 -5.61 15.86 -17.76
N THR A 48 -6.12 15.10 -18.72
CA THR A 48 -5.32 14.17 -19.53
C THR A 48 -4.34 14.93 -20.42
N ALA A 49 -4.81 15.94 -21.15
CA ALA A 49 -3.96 16.79 -21.99
C ALA A 49 -2.89 17.51 -21.17
N PHE A 50 -3.26 18.04 -20.00
CA PHE A 50 -2.37 18.74 -19.08
C PHE A 50 -1.30 17.81 -18.50
N ALA A 51 -1.68 16.61 -18.04
CA ALA A 51 -0.73 15.63 -17.54
C ALA A 51 0.26 15.16 -18.63
N VAL A 52 -0.21 14.97 -19.87
CA VAL A 52 0.64 14.63 -21.02
C VAL A 52 1.61 15.76 -21.33
N ALA A 53 1.15 17.02 -21.32
CA ALA A 53 2.01 18.18 -21.57
C ALA A 53 3.11 18.32 -20.50
N LEU A 54 2.75 18.21 -19.22
CA LEU A 54 3.69 18.25 -18.11
C LEU A 54 4.73 17.12 -18.15
N HIS A 55 4.33 15.93 -18.61
CA HIS A 55 5.26 14.82 -18.75
C HIS A 55 6.22 14.99 -19.94
N ALA A 56 5.77 15.68 -21.00
CA ALA A 56 6.56 15.90 -22.21
C ALA A 56 7.63 16.99 -22.04
N ASP A 57 7.38 18.01 -21.21
CA ASP A 57 8.27 19.16 -21.04
C ASP A 57 8.49 19.51 -19.56
N SER A 58 9.72 19.29 -19.09
CA SER A 58 10.13 19.58 -17.71
C SER A 58 10.10 21.06 -17.35
N THR A 59 10.15 21.96 -18.34
CA THR A 59 10.08 23.41 -18.10
C THR A 59 8.65 23.85 -17.71
N LEU A 60 7.63 23.16 -18.25
CA LEU A 60 6.23 23.37 -17.84
C LEU A 60 6.02 23.01 -16.37
N VAL A 61 6.75 22.00 -15.88
CA VAL A 61 6.68 21.60 -14.49
C VAL A 61 7.22 22.69 -13.58
N SER A 62 8.39 23.28 -13.90
CA SER A 62 8.93 24.43 -13.15
C SER A 62 7.95 25.60 -13.14
N PHE A 63 7.30 25.91 -14.28
CA PHE A 63 6.31 26.98 -14.34
C PHE A 63 5.13 26.74 -13.38
N VAL A 64 4.65 25.50 -13.27
CA VAL A 64 3.55 25.17 -12.34
C VAL A 64 4.02 25.18 -10.89
N THR A 65 5.22 24.68 -10.59
CA THR A 65 5.70 24.56 -9.20
C THR A 65 6.26 25.85 -8.62
N GLU A 66 6.82 26.72 -9.46
CA GLU A 66 7.37 28.01 -9.05
C GLU A 66 6.32 29.12 -9.07
N SER A 67 5.20 28.93 -9.79
CA SER A 67 4.08 29.87 -9.77
C SER A 67 3.53 29.99 -8.36
N THR A 68 3.51 31.22 -7.85
CA THR A 68 2.82 31.54 -6.60
C THR A 68 1.34 31.73 -6.87
N ASP A 69 0.51 31.23 -5.97
CA ASP A 69 -0.92 31.49 -6.02
C ASP A 69 -1.20 32.94 -5.60
N VAL A 70 -2.09 33.61 -6.33
CA VAL A 70 -2.46 35.01 -6.06
C VAL A 70 -3.93 35.09 -5.71
N VAL A 71 -4.25 35.75 -4.59
CA VAL A 71 -5.64 36.03 -4.22
C VAL A 71 -6.05 37.35 -4.83
N ILE A 72 -7.20 37.34 -5.52
CA ILE A 72 -7.87 38.54 -6.02
C ILE A 72 -9.26 38.66 -5.39
N ASN A 73 -9.78 39.89 -5.39
CA ASN A 73 -11.11 40.21 -4.88
C ASN A 73 -12.00 40.70 -6.04
N PRO A 74 -12.47 39.81 -6.92
CA PRO A 74 -13.18 40.20 -8.12
C PRO A 74 -14.59 40.68 -7.79
N VAL A 75 -15.00 41.79 -8.38
CA VAL A 75 -16.37 42.33 -8.25
C VAL A 75 -17.06 42.23 -9.60
N PRO A 76 -18.22 41.55 -9.72
CA PRO A 76 -19.00 41.57 -10.96
C PRO A 76 -19.35 43.00 -11.36
N MET A 77 -19.31 43.31 -12.65
CA MET A 77 -19.65 44.66 -13.13
C MET A 77 -21.07 45.08 -12.73
N SER A 78 -22.00 44.13 -12.64
CA SER A 78 -23.38 44.33 -12.18
C SER A 78 -23.47 44.80 -10.71
N TRP A 79 -22.43 44.52 -9.90
CA TRP A 79 -22.35 44.87 -8.48
C TRP A 79 -21.40 46.04 -8.21
N ALA A 80 -20.62 46.48 -9.21
CA ALA A 80 -19.63 47.54 -9.11
C ALA A 80 -20.26 48.95 -9.08
N SER A 81 -21.17 49.20 -8.13
CA SER A 81 -21.81 50.49 -7.93
C SER A 81 -21.50 51.07 -6.54
N PRO A 82 -21.05 52.33 -6.43
CA PRO A 82 -20.75 52.96 -5.14
C PRO A 82 -22.02 53.24 -4.29
N SER A 83 -23.21 53.01 -4.84
CA SER A 83 -24.48 53.16 -4.13
C SER A 83 -24.95 51.89 -3.41
N LEU A 84 -24.19 50.79 -3.47
CA LEU A 84 -24.53 49.52 -2.84
C LEU A 84 -23.72 49.32 -1.55
N ALA A 85 -24.40 48.93 -0.48
CA ALA A 85 -23.79 48.40 0.73
C ALA A 85 -24.15 46.92 0.88
N PHE A 86 -23.15 46.07 1.10
CA PHE A 86 -23.29 44.62 1.18
C PHE A 86 -23.41 44.16 2.63
N TYR A 87 -24.25 43.16 2.87
CA TYR A 87 -24.54 42.59 4.20
C TYR A 87 -24.07 41.13 4.33
N GLY A 88 -23.81 40.41 3.24
CA GLY A 88 -23.28 39.05 3.27
C GLY A 88 -23.50 38.27 1.97
N GLY A 89 -22.70 37.22 1.76
CA GLY A 89 -22.85 36.29 0.63
C GLY A 89 -23.40 34.90 1.00
N SER A 90 -23.62 34.62 2.29
CA SER A 90 -24.06 33.32 2.80
C SER A 90 -25.55 33.34 3.15
N LEU A 91 -26.31 32.36 2.64
CA LEU A 91 -27.71 32.14 3.06
C LEU A 91 -27.83 31.59 4.49
N LEU A 92 -26.73 31.09 5.06
CA LEU A 92 -26.70 30.49 6.39
C LEU A 92 -26.49 31.55 7.50
N CYS A 93 -25.97 32.72 7.12
CA CYS A 93 -25.70 33.82 8.04
C CYS A 93 -26.83 34.84 8.01
N VAL A 94 -27.52 35.02 9.14
CA VAL A 94 -28.74 35.85 9.22
C VAL A 94 -28.48 37.29 9.69
N GLN A 95 -27.23 37.60 10.00
CA GLN A 95 -26.79 38.92 10.46
C GLN A 95 -25.50 39.31 9.73
N GLY A 96 -25.38 40.60 9.45
CA GLY A 96 -24.19 41.22 8.91
C GLY A 96 -24.35 42.74 8.98
N ASN A 97 -23.24 43.45 9.16
CA ASN A 97 -23.19 44.89 9.09
C ASN A 97 -22.98 45.33 7.63
N PRO A 98 -23.43 46.54 7.25
CA PRO A 98 -23.17 47.06 5.91
C PRO A 98 -21.67 47.32 5.70
N VAL A 99 -21.12 46.75 4.63
CA VAL A 99 -19.74 46.95 4.16
C VAL A 99 -19.74 47.34 2.68
N ASP A 100 -18.62 47.89 2.20
CA ASP A 100 -18.45 48.39 0.82
C ASP A 100 -17.85 47.37 -0.15
N TYR A 101 -17.54 46.16 0.33
CA TYR A 101 -16.98 45.07 -0.47
C TYR A 101 -17.92 43.86 -0.55
N VAL A 102 -17.77 43.09 -1.62
CA VAL A 102 -18.48 41.82 -1.85
C VAL A 102 -17.92 40.78 -0.87
N GLN A 103 -18.79 40.00 -0.24
CA GLN A 103 -18.37 39.02 0.78
C GLN A 103 -18.29 37.60 0.24
N GLU A 104 -17.56 36.71 0.92
CA GLU A 104 -17.52 35.29 0.58
C GLU A 104 -18.91 34.62 0.59
N SER A 105 -19.03 33.56 -0.20
CA SER A 105 -20.22 32.69 -0.20
C SER A 105 -20.26 31.81 1.06
N PHE A 106 -21.33 31.02 1.22
CA PHE A 106 -21.48 30.10 2.34
C PHE A 106 -20.33 29.08 2.39
N GLY A 107 -20.01 28.62 3.61
CA GLY A 107 -19.14 27.46 3.83
C GLY A 107 -19.66 26.63 4.99
N PHE A 108 -19.48 25.31 4.93
CA PHE A 108 -19.86 24.39 5.99
C PHE A 108 -19.18 24.71 7.33
N ASP A 109 -17.95 25.21 7.29
CA ASP A 109 -17.12 25.59 8.43
C ASP A 109 -17.37 27.02 8.92
N ASP A 110 -18.30 27.76 8.29
CA ASP A 110 -18.55 29.15 8.63
C ASP A 110 -19.45 29.28 9.87
N ALA A 111 -18.95 29.99 10.87
CA ALA A 111 -19.64 30.30 12.12
C ALA A 111 -20.38 31.65 12.08
N CYS A 112 -20.35 32.37 10.96
CA CYS A 112 -20.94 33.69 10.78
C CYS A 112 -20.41 34.75 11.77
N LEU A 113 -19.13 34.64 12.15
CA LEU A 113 -18.48 35.54 13.11
C LEU A 113 -17.71 36.69 12.44
N ALA A 114 -17.35 36.55 11.17
CA ALA A 114 -16.59 37.52 10.40
C ALA A 114 -17.22 37.74 9.02
N GLN A 115 -17.15 38.98 8.52
CA GLN A 115 -17.58 39.35 7.17
C GLN A 115 -16.35 39.42 6.28
N ASN A 116 -15.93 38.28 5.75
CA ASN A 116 -14.74 38.20 4.90
C ASN A 116 -15.06 38.72 3.49
N GLU A 117 -14.12 39.47 2.91
CA GLU A 117 -14.16 39.87 1.51
C GLU A 117 -14.05 38.67 0.57
N LEU A 118 -14.73 38.73 -0.57
CA LEU A 118 -14.74 37.69 -1.59
C LEU A 118 -13.32 37.44 -2.11
N ALA A 119 -12.75 36.30 -1.73
CA ALA A 119 -11.41 35.89 -2.14
C ALA A 119 -11.47 34.79 -3.19
N VAL A 120 -10.76 34.99 -4.31
CA VAL A 120 -10.57 34.00 -5.36
C VAL A 120 -9.08 33.77 -5.57
N THR A 121 -8.63 32.54 -5.32
CA THR A 121 -7.24 32.15 -5.51
C THR A 121 -7.00 31.75 -6.96
N LEU A 122 -6.10 32.46 -7.62
CA LEU A 122 -5.65 32.19 -8.98
C LEU A 122 -4.35 31.40 -8.92
N SER A 123 -4.33 30.25 -9.59
CA SER A 123 -3.15 29.43 -9.84
C SER A 123 -2.93 29.33 -11.35
N ALA A 124 -1.70 29.04 -11.79
CA ALA A 124 -1.43 28.87 -13.21
C ALA A 124 -2.31 27.76 -13.84
N THR A 125 -2.64 26.72 -13.06
CA THR A 125 -3.45 25.58 -13.52
C THR A 125 -4.93 25.92 -13.68
N ASN A 126 -5.56 26.56 -12.67
CA ASN A 126 -6.97 26.90 -12.75
C ASN A 126 -7.25 28.01 -13.78
N LEU A 127 -6.29 28.93 -13.99
CA LEU A 127 -6.35 29.92 -15.04
C LEU A 127 -6.15 29.30 -16.43
N ALA A 128 -5.25 28.33 -16.59
CA ALA A 128 -5.10 27.61 -17.86
C ALA A 128 -6.39 26.88 -18.26
N PHE A 129 -7.10 26.29 -17.29
CA PHE A 129 -8.43 25.72 -17.51
C PHE A 129 -9.45 26.80 -17.91
N ALA A 130 -9.47 27.92 -17.19
CA ALA A 130 -10.42 28.99 -17.47
C ALA A 130 -10.18 29.67 -18.85
N LEU A 131 -8.93 29.72 -19.34
CA LEU A 131 -8.56 30.30 -20.64
C LEU A 131 -9.20 29.55 -21.82
N ILE A 132 -9.54 28.27 -21.62
CA ILE A 132 -10.26 27.47 -22.63
C ILE A 132 -11.74 27.87 -22.67
N GLY A 133 -12.32 28.19 -21.51
CA GLY A 133 -13.75 28.46 -21.37
C GLY A 133 -14.16 29.91 -21.57
N ALA A 134 -13.26 30.88 -21.36
CA ALA A 134 -13.56 32.30 -21.50
C ALA A 134 -12.35 33.11 -21.98
N GLN A 135 -12.62 34.09 -22.86
CA GLN A 135 -11.64 35.10 -23.27
C GLN A 135 -11.76 36.36 -22.39
N GLY A 136 -10.77 37.26 -22.44
CA GLY A 136 -10.86 38.57 -21.77
C GLY A 136 -10.23 38.67 -20.37
N MET A 137 -9.41 37.70 -19.96
CA MET A 137 -8.78 37.69 -18.63
C MET A 137 -7.80 38.84 -18.34
N ALA A 138 -7.32 39.53 -19.36
CA ALA A 138 -6.38 40.64 -19.19
C ALA A 138 -6.98 41.81 -18.38
N SER A 139 -8.31 42.03 -18.45
CA SER A 139 -8.98 43.05 -17.65
C SER A 139 -9.15 42.65 -16.18
N LEU A 140 -9.13 41.35 -15.86
CA LEU A 140 -9.22 40.85 -14.48
C LEU A 140 -7.95 41.15 -13.67
N CYS A 141 -6.79 41.07 -14.33
CA CYS A 141 -5.47 41.30 -13.71
C CYS A 141 -4.91 42.72 -13.93
N SER A 142 -5.73 43.70 -14.31
CA SER A 142 -5.23 45.05 -14.64
C SER A 142 -4.63 45.80 -13.44
N GLY A 143 -4.97 45.40 -12.21
CA GLY A 143 -4.60 46.10 -10.97
C GLY A 143 -3.34 45.63 -10.24
N GLY A 144 -2.69 44.52 -10.64
CA GLY A 144 -1.59 43.95 -9.87
C GLY A 144 -0.58 43.12 -10.67
N VAL A 145 0.71 43.40 -10.47
CA VAL A 145 1.84 42.73 -11.15
C VAL A 145 1.83 41.22 -10.92
N ALA A 146 1.54 40.77 -9.68
CA ALA A 146 1.49 39.36 -9.35
C ALA A 146 0.38 38.61 -10.13
N CYS A 147 -0.80 39.21 -10.30
CA CYS A 147 -1.89 38.62 -11.10
C CYS A 147 -1.47 38.49 -12.57
N GLN A 148 -0.78 39.51 -13.11
CA GLN A 148 -0.28 39.49 -14.49
C GLN A 148 0.78 38.40 -14.69
N GLU A 149 1.64 38.17 -13.71
CA GLU A 149 2.65 37.11 -13.73
C GLU A 149 1.99 35.73 -13.81
N VAL A 150 1.06 35.40 -12.91
CA VAL A 150 0.34 34.11 -12.92
C VAL A 150 -0.47 33.94 -14.22
N LEU A 151 -1.11 35.01 -14.71
CA LEU A 151 -1.82 34.98 -15.99
C LEU A 151 -0.89 34.71 -17.17
N SER A 152 0.31 35.27 -17.18
CA SER A 152 1.31 35.01 -18.23
C SER A 152 1.76 33.55 -18.22
N THR A 153 1.98 32.97 -17.04
CA THR A 153 2.29 31.55 -16.86
C THR A 153 1.15 30.66 -17.35
N ALA A 154 -0.09 31.00 -17.00
CA ALA A 154 -1.28 30.30 -17.48
C ALA A 154 -1.43 30.34 -19.01
N GLN A 155 -1.10 31.48 -19.64
CA GLN A 155 -1.10 31.60 -21.10
C GLN A 155 -0.05 30.71 -21.76
N ILE A 156 1.15 30.58 -21.17
CA ILE A 156 2.17 29.65 -21.66
C ILE A 156 1.66 28.20 -21.60
N LEU A 157 1.02 27.80 -20.50
CA LEU A 157 0.42 26.48 -20.35
C LEU A 157 -0.72 26.24 -21.36
N TYR A 158 -1.62 27.20 -21.51
CA TYR A 158 -2.71 27.17 -22.49
C TYR A 158 -2.19 27.01 -23.93
N ASN A 159 -1.14 27.74 -24.30
CA ASN A 159 -0.54 27.64 -25.63
C ASN A 159 0.09 26.25 -25.90
N HIS A 160 0.64 25.60 -24.88
CA HIS A 160 1.20 24.24 -25.00
C HIS A 160 0.13 23.15 -25.07
N LEU A 161 -1.02 23.33 -24.41
CA LEU A 161 -2.18 22.45 -24.54
C LEU A 161 -2.73 22.45 -25.98
N GLY A 162 -2.53 23.55 -26.71
CA GLY A 162 -2.97 23.74 -28.08
C GLY A 162 -4.48 24.00 -28.19
N ALA A 163 -4.90 24.70 -29.23
CA ALA A 163 -6.32 24.92 -29.50
C ALA A 163 -6.95 23.60 -30.01
N GLN A 164 -7.38 22.74 -29.09
CA GLN A 164 -8.14 21.54 -29.44
C GLN A 164 -9.61 21.92 -29.68
N PRO A 165 -10.11 21.88 -30.93
CA PRO A 165 -11.50 22.26 -31.23
C PRO A 165 -12.52 21.37 -30.53
N THR A 166 -12.15 20.12 -30.25
CA THR A 166 -12.92 19.17 -29.43
C THR A 166 -13.11 19.70 -28.02
N LEU A 167 -12.07 20.23 -27.39
CA LEU A 167 -12.11 20.74 -26.02
C LEU A 167 -13.00 21.98 -25.91
N ALA A 168 -12.90 22.91 -26.87
CA ALA A 168 -13.76 24.10 -26.91
C ALA A 168 -15.26 23.72 -26.99
N SER A 169 -15.62 22.70 -27.77
CA SER A 169 -17.01 22.23 -27.87
C SER A 169 -17.54 21.63 -26.55
N LEU A 170 -16.66 20.94 -25.79
CA LEU A 170 -17.02 20.39 -24.47
C LEU A 170 -17.27 21.50 -23.44
N PHE A 171 -16.47 22.57 -23.46
CA PHE A 171 -16.67 23.72 -22.57
C PHE A 171 -17.96 24.47 -22.89
N GLN A 172 -18.33 24.60 -24.17
CA GLN A 172 -19.60 25.21 -24.55
C GLN A 172 -20.81 24.39 -24.06
N ALA A 173 -20.75 23.06 -24.18
CA ALA A 173 -21.79 22.18 -23.64
C ALA A 173 -21.85 22.27 -22.10
N ALA A 174 -20.70 22.29 -21.43
CA ALA A 174 -20.62 22.43 -19.98
C ALA A 174 -21.16 23.78 -19.50
N ALA A 175 -20.92 24.89 -20.23
CA ALA A 175 -21.44 26.21 -19.90
C ALA A 175 -22.97 26.26 -19.86
N ALA A 176 -23.65 25.53 -20.76
CA ALA A 176 -25.10 25.43 -20.77
C ALA A 176 -25.66 24.67 -19.55
N ASP A 177 -24.96 23.61 -19.11
CA ASP A 177 -25.40 22.77 -17.99
C ASP A 177 -25.15 23.39 -16.60
N VAL A 178 -24.29 24.40 -16.51
CA VAL A 178 -23.94 25.09 -15.24
C VAL A 178 -24.52 26.48 -15.10
N ILE A 179 -25.39 26.90 -16.02
CA ILE A 179 -25.92 28.27 -16.10
C ILE A 179 -26.67 28.72 -14.84
N ASP A 180 -27.29 27.77 -14.13
CA ASP A 180 -28.06 28.00 -12.90
C ASP A 180 -27.19 28.14 -11.64
N VAL A 181 -25.89 27.84 -11.72
CA VAL A 181 -24.97 27.98 -10.59
C VAL A 181 -24.54 29.43 -10.45
N CYS A 182 -24.74 30.02 -9.28
CA CYS A 182 -24.49 31.45 -9.06
C CYS A 182 -23.80 31.76 -7.72
N LEU A 183 -23.34 33.01 -7.61
CA LEU A 183 -23.05 33.67 -6.34
C LEU A 183 -24.21 34.57 -5.97
N VAL A 184 -24.42 34.73 -4.67
CA VAL A 184 -25.45 35.62 -4.12
C VAL A 184 -24.83 36.67 -3.21
N GLN A 185 -25.47 37.83 -3.14
CA GLN A 185 -25.17 38.86 -2.14
C GLN A 185 -26.45 39.50 -1.63
N TYR A 186 -26.51 39.72 -0.32
CA TYR A 186 -27.47 40.62 0.31
C TYR A 186 -26.91 42.03 0.24
N ALA A 187 -27.62 42.95 -0.40
CA ALA A 187 -27.22 44.35 -0.49
C ALA A 187 -28.37 45.28 -0.11
N ALA A 188 -28.06 46.53 0.19
CA ALA A 188 -29.02 47.63 0.20
C ALA A 188 -28.50 48.78 -0.62
N ASN A 189 -29.40 49.46 -1.33
CA ASN A 189 -29.04 50.72 -1.96
C ASN A 189 -29.01 51.82 -0.89
N ILE A 190 -27.83 52.43 -0.69
CA ILE A 190 -27.56 53.42 0.36
C ILE A 190 -28.48 54.65 0.23
N THR A 191 -28.85 55.02 -1.00
CA THR A 191 -29.70 56.21 -1.24
C THR A 191 -31.19 55.96 -1.02
N SER A 192 -31.69 54.75 -1.29
CA SER A 192 -33.13 54.43 -1.16
C SER A 192 -33.47 53.60 0.08
N GLY A 193 -32.49 52.96 0.72
CA GLY A 193 -32.70 52.01 1.80
C GLY A 193 -33.32 50.67 1.36
N ASN A 194 -33.53 50.47 0.06
CA ASN A 194 -34.13 49.25 -0.48
C ASN A 194 -33.16 48.07 -0.42
N LEU A 195 -33.60 46.96 0.18
CA LEU A 195 -32.88 45.70 0.22
C LEU A 195 -32.97 44.99 -1.14
N LEU A 196 -31.84 44.48 -1.60
CA LEU A 196 -31.66 43.84 -2.90
C LEU A 196 -31.00 42.47 -2.70
N PHE A 197 -31.59 41.44 -3.31
CA PHE A 197 -30.99 40.12 -3.38
C PHE A 197 -30.31 40.01 -4.74
N LEU A 198 -28.99 40.14 -4.75
CA LEU A 198 -28.19 40.14 -5.95
C LEU A 198 -27.74 38.72 -6.28
N THR A 199 -27.86 38.34 -7.54
CA THR A 199 -27.43 37.04 -8.07
C THR A 199 -26.51 37.25 -9.25
N GLN A 200 -25.39 36.53 -9.30
CA GLN A 200 -24.45 36.55 -10.43
C GLN A 200 -24.16 35.12 -10.84
N SER A 201 -24.62 34.72 -12.04
CA SER A 201 -24.28 33.40 -12.60
C SER A 201 -22.77 33.29 -12.82
N LEU A 202 -22.21 32.10 -12.62
CA LEU A 202 -20.79 31.86 -12.80
C LEU A 202 -20.37 32.02 -14.26
N VAL A 203 -21.10 31.39 -15.18
CA VAL A 203 -20.80 31.41 -16.61
C VAL A 203 -22.06 31.76 -17.39
N THR A 204 -21.95 32.73 -18.28
CA THR A 204 -23.03 33.18 -19.16
C THR A 204 -22.65 33.00 -20.62
N ASN A 205 -23.65 32.99 -21.52
CA ASN A 205 -23.43 32.97 -22.98
C ASN A 205 -22.97 34.32 -23.57
N LEU A 206 -22.78 35.34 -22.72
CA LEU A 206 -22.31 36.67 -23.11
C LEU A 206 -20.79 36.73 -22.94
N ASP A 207 -20.12 37.55 -23.75
CA ASP A 207 -18.69 37.86 -23.57
C ASP A 207 -18.49 38.77 -22.35
N ASP A 208 -18.69 38.22 -21.16
CA ASP A 208 -18.44 38.87 -19.89
C ASP A 208 -17.07 38.45 -19.33
N PRO A 209 -16.16 39.38 -19.00
CA PRO A 209 -14.91 39.07 -18.30
C PRO A 209 -15.11 38.25 -17.02
N TRP A 210 -16.29 38.33 -16.38
CA TRP A 210 -16.65 37.52 -15.22
C TRP A 210 -16.63 36.01 -15.49
N ASN A 211 -16.89 35.57 -16.73
CA ASN A 211 -16.89 34.15 -17.08
C ASN A 211 -15.55 33.48 -16.76
N ALA A 212 -14.43 34.22 -16.83
CA ALA A 212 -13.11 33.74 -16.43
C ALA A 212 -13.06 33.34 -14.94
N VAL A 213 -13.60 34.19 -14.06
CA VAL A 213 -13.73 33.91 -12.63
C VAL A 213 -14.67 32.73 -12.43
N GLY A 214 -15.78 32.68 -13.18
CA GLY A 214 -16.70 31.54 -13.19
C GLY A 214 -16.04 30.21 -13.48
N TRP A 215 -15.19 30.13 -14.50
CA TRP A 215 -14.46 28.90 -14.82
C TRP A 215 -13.43 28.51 -13.77
N VAL A 216 -12.81 29.46 -13.06
CA VAL A 216 -11.96 29.17 -11.90
C VAL A 216 -12.80 28.54 -10.77
N TYR A 217 -14.00 29.06 -10.50
CA TYR A 217 -14.92 28.46 -9.53
C TYR A 217 -15.35 27.04 -9.92
N LEU A 218 -15.64 26.81 -11.20
CA LEU A 218 -16.00 25.48 -11.71
C LEU A 218 -14.82 24.50 -11.63
N PHE A 219 -13.59 24.96 -11.89
CA PHE A 219 -12.39 24.16 -11.67
C PHE A 219 -12.27 23.76 -10.20
N ASP A 220 -12.40 24.72 -9.28
CA ASP A 220 -12.35 24.47 -7.83
C ASP A 220 -13.43 23.48 -7.36
N TRP A 221 -14.62 23.51 -7.99
CA TRP A 221 -15.67 22.52 -7.73
C TRP A 221 -15.28 21.11 -8.19
N LEU A 222 -14.67 20.99 -9.38
CA LEU A 222 -14.22 19.71 -9.94
C LEU A 222 -13.08 19.08 -9.13
N VAL A 223 -12.15 19.89 -8.61
CA VAL A 223 -11.08 19.43 -7.70
C VAL A 223 -11.54 19.29 -6.24
N GLN A 224 -12.83 19.51 -5.96
CA GLN A 224 -13.47 19.39 -4.64
C GLN A 224 -12.97 20.38 -3.58
N ASN A 225 -12.42 21.52 -4.00
CA ASN A 225 -12.12 22.65 -3.11
C ASN A 225 -13.37 23.47 -2.78
N ARG A 226 -14.40 23.38 -3.63
CA ARG A 226 -15.72 23.99 -3.44
C ARG A 226 -16.82 22.96 -3.64
N GLU A 227 -17.99 23.23 -3.08
CA GLU A 227 -19.19 22.45 -3.31
C GLU A 227 -20.32 23.32 -3.83
N VAL A 228 -21.26 22.72 -4.56
CA VAL A 228 -22.46 23.38 -5.04
C VAL A 228 -23.66 22.83 -4.30
N VAL A 229 -24.48 23.71 -3.74
CA VAL A 229 -25.66 23.36 -2.96
C VAL A 229 -26.87 24.09 -3.52
N LEU A 230 -27.90 23.33 -3.84
CA LEU A 230 -29.24 23.82 -4.13
C LEU A 230 -29.97 24.08 -2.81
N PHE A 231 -30.29 25.34 -2.55
CA PHE A 231 -31.16 25.76 -1.46
C PHE A 231 -32.58 25.90 -2.00
N GLN A 232 -33.45 24.99 -1.61
CA GLN A 232 -34.84 24.94 -2.01
C GLN A 232 -35.71 25.43 -0.85
N GLY A 233 -36.28 26.63 -1.00
CA GLY A 233 -37.28 27.14 -0.08
C GLY A 233 -38.71 26.96 -0.60
N ASP A 234 -39.68 27.45 0.17
CA ASP A 234 -41.10 27.41 -0.18
C ASP A 234 -41.46 28.38 -1.31
N VAL A 235 -40.71 29.49 -1.46
CA VAL A 235 -40.96 30.55 -2.44
C VAL A 235 -40.18 30.33 -3.73
N ASP A 236 -38.87 30.12 -3.60
CA ASP A 236 -37.96 29.94 -4.73
C ASP A 236 -36.79 29.03 -4.32
N SER A 237 -35.96 28.67 -5.29
CA SER A 237 -34.75 27.89 -5.10
C SER A 237 -33.55 28.54 -5.77
N VAL A 238 -32.39 28.41 -5.14
CA VAL A 238 -31.14 29.00 -5.65
C VAL A 238 -29.99 28.01 -5.52
N THR A 239 -29.22 27.85 -6.58
CA THR A 239 -28.05 26.96 -6.63
C THR A 239 -26.79 27.79 -6.42
N ILE A 240 -26.15 27.63 -5.27
CA ILE A 240 -25.02 28.46 -4.86
C ILE A 240 -23.76 27.61 -4.75
N ILE A 241 -22.63 28.17 -5.19
CA ILE A 241 -21.30 27.59 -4.97
C ILE A 241 -20.69 28.11 -3.66
N SER A 242 -20.05 27.25 -2.89
CA SER A 242 -19.46 27.59 -1.60
C SER A 242 -18.21 28.49 -1.73
N LYS A 243 -17.75 29.04 -0.59
CA LYS A 243 -16.36 29.50 -0.45
C LYS A 243 -15.37 28.33 -0.62
N ALA A 244 -14.10 28.63 -0.85
CA ALA A 244 -13.07 27.62 -0.95
C ALA A 244 -12.76 27.03 0.44
N TYR A 245 -12.69 25.71 0.53
CA TYR A 245 -12.30 25.01 1.75
C TYR A 245 -10.80 24.81 1.81
N ALA A 246 -10.21 25.03 2.98
CA ALA A 246 -8.82 24.67 3.21
C ALA A 246 -8.66 23.14 3.21
N THR A 247 -7.88 22.60 2.27
CA THR A 247 -7.59 21.17 2.20
C THR A 247 -6.82 20.72 3.44
N ARG A 248 -7.31 19.67 4.11
CA ARG A 248 -6.56 19.01 5.19
C ARG A 248 -5.90 17.76 4.63
N SER A 249 -4.56 17.72 4.65
CA SER A 249 -3.82 16.52 4.29
C SER A 249 -3.94 15.50 5.42
N PHE A 250 -4.55 14.36 5.11
CA PHE A 250 -4.50 13.18 5.98
C PHE A 250 -3.35 12.31 5.47
N ALA A 251 -2.19 12.41 6.11
CA ALA A 251 -1.10 11.47 5.86
C ALA A 251 -1.51 10.10 6.44
N PRO A 252 -1.46 9.00 5.64
CA PRO A 252 -1.64 7.66 6.18
C PRO A 252 -0.67 7.43 7.32
N SER A 253 -1.13 6.80 8.41
CA SER A 253 -0.24 6.52 9.53
C SER A 253 0.82 5.51 9.10
N ALA A 254 2.10 5.82 9.34
CA ALA A 254 3.18 4.88 9.03
C ALA A 254 3.04 3.54 9.78
N LEU A 255 2.29 3.53 10.89
CA LEU A 255 1.95 2.33 11.68
C LEU A 255 0.85 1.47 11.04
N GLU A 256 0.08 2.01 10.10
CA GLU A 256 -0.96 1.26 9.36
C GLU A 256 -0.37 0.48 8.17
N ILE A 257 0.88 0.77 7.77
CA ILE A 257 1.57 0.04 6.69
C ILE A 257 2.31 -1.15 7.33
N PRO A 258 1.87 -2.40 7.09
CA PRO A 258 2.47 -3.56 7.73
C PRO A 258 3.91 -3.76 7.24
N GLN A 259 4.90 -3.61 8.14
CA GLN A 259 6.32 -3.81 7.82
C GLN A 259 6.90 -5.08 8.44
N SER A 260 6.23 -5.67 9.43
CA SER A 260 6.80 -6.74 10.25
C SER A 260 7.03 -8.03 9.44
N ALA A 261 6.03 -8.47 8.69
CA ALA A 261 6.07 -9.72 7.92
C ALA A 261 7.12 -9.67 6.79
N GLY A 262 7.19 -8.55 6.07
CA GLY A 262 8.19 -8.34 5.01
C GLY A 262 9.62 -8.39 5.54
N ARG A 263 9.89 -7.79 6.71
CA ARG A 263 11.20 -7.84 7.36
C ARG A 263 11.57 -9.25 7.81
N TYR A 264 10.63 -10.02 8.34
CA TYR A 264 10.88 -11.41 8.73
C TYR A 264 11.27 -12.28 7.54
N VAL A 265 10.49 -12.19 6.46
CA VAL A 265 10.76 -12.88 5.19
C VAL A 265 12.13 -12.49 4.63
N HIS A 266 12.51 -11.22 4.74
CA HIS A 266 13.83 -10.74 4.31
C HIS A 266 14.97 -11.36 5.14
N TYR A 267 14.89 -11.34 6.48
CA TYR A 267 15.91 -11.95 7.34
C TYR A 267 16.03 -13.46 7.16
N LEU A 268 14.90 -14.14 6.96
CA LEU A 268 14.88 -15.56 6.68
C LEU A 268 15.56 -15.89 5.34
N ASN A 269 15.31 -15.10 4.29
CA ASN A 269 16.01 -15.26 3.02
C ASN A 269 17.52 -14.98 3.13
N LEU A 270 17.93 -13.98 3.93
CA LEU A 270 19.34 -13.72 4.24
C LEU A 270 20.00 -14.92 4.95
N TYR A 271 19.32 -15.49 5.96
CA TYR A 271 19.78 -16.69 6.65
C TYR A 271 20.00 -17.87 5.68
N ILE A 272 19.05 -18.12 4.78
CA ILE A 272 19.15 -19.21 3.80
C ILE A 272 20.35 -19.00 2.87
N SER A 273 20.49 -17.79 2.31
CA SER A 273 21.64 -17.44 1.46
C SER A 273 22.97 -17.60 2.21
N GLY A 274 23.01 -17.17 3.48
CA GLY A 274 24.17 -17.32 4.34
C GLY A 274 24.55 -18.78 4.59
N MET A 275 23.58 -19.64 4.91
CA MET A 275 23.83 -21.08 5.12
C MET A 275 24.31 -21.79 3.85
N LEU A 276 23.76 -21.45 2.68
CA LEU A 276 24.25 -21.96 1.40
C LEU A 276 25.67 -21.46 1.08
N ALA A 277 26.00 -20.21 1.43
CA ALA A 277 27.36 -19.68 1.30
C ALA A 277 28.35 -20.40 2.22
N VAL A 278 27.95 -20.71 3.46
CA VAL A 278 28.75 -21.52 4.40
C VAL A 278 28.98 -22.92 3.82
N ALA A 279 27.94 -23.59 3.33
CA ALA A 279 28.05 -24.91 2.69
C ALA A 279 29.03 -24.87 1.51
N THR A 280 28.90 -23.86 0.64
CA THR A 280 29.79 -23.65 -0.51
C THR A 280 31.23 -23.38 -0.07
N SER A 281 31.44 -22.65 1.03
CA SER A 281 32.78 -22.39 1.56
C SER A 281 33.48 -23.66 2.05
N PHE A 282 32.76 -24.56 2.74
CA PHE A 282 33.31 -25.86 3.12
C PHE A 282 33.64 -26.73 1.91
N ILE A 283 32.78 -26.71 0.89
CA ILE A 283 33.01 -27.41 -0.39
C ILE A 283 34.31 -26.90 -1.05
N LEU A 284 34.49 -25.58 -1.16
CA LEU A 284 35.69 -24.97 -1.74
C LEU A 284 36.94 -25.30 -0.93
N PHE A 285 36.86 -25.23 0.40
CA PHE A 285 37.98 -25.58 1.28
C PHE A 285 38.46 -27.02 1.06
N HIS A 286 37.54 -27.99 0.97
CA HIS A 286 37.89 -29.38 0.72
C HIS A 286 38.28 -29.68 -0.73
N ALA A 287 37.78 -28.89 -1.70
CA ALA A 287 38.14 -29.00 -3.11
C ALA A 287 39.59 -28.57 -3.40
N ILE A 288 40.11 -27.57 -2.68
CA ILE A 288 41.48 -27.04 -2.87
C ILE A 288 42.55 -27.98 -2.27
N GLN A 289 42.16 -28.87 -1.35
CA GLN A 289 43.12 -29.78 -0.73
C GLN A 289 43.64 -30.83 -1.73
N PRO A 290 44.95 -31.16 -1.72
CA PRO A 290 45.58 -32.05 -2.71
C PRO A 290 45.09 -33.51 -2.69
N LYS A 291 44.21 -33.88 -1.75
CA LYS A 291 43.55 -35.19 -1.65
C LYS A 291 42.04 -35.13 -1.92
N GLY A 292 41.51 -33.97 -2.30
CA GLY A 292 40.11 -33.77 -2.65
C GLY A 292 39.83 -34.33 -4.03
N GLY A 293 39.40 -35.60 -4.09
CA GLY A 293 38.71 -36.08 -5.29
C GLY A 293 37.48 -35.22 -5.53
N MET A 294 37.19 -34.85 -6.78
CA MET A 294 36.03 -34.05 -7.14
C MET A 294 35.26 -34.72 -8.29
N MET A 295 34.03 -35.14 -8.01
CA MET A 295 33.12 -35.57 -9.07
C MET A 295 32.31 -34.37 -9.58
N GLY A 296 32.77 -33.72 -10.64
CA GLY A 296 32.18 -32.48 -11.16
C GLY A 296 30.67 -32.58 -11.49
N ARG A 297 30.19 -33.78 -11.86
CA ARG A 297 28.77 -34.04 -12.16
C ARG A 297 27.85 -33.81 -10.95
N ASN A 298 28.33 -34.09 -9.74
CA ASN A 298 27.52 -33.97 -8.53
C ASN A 298 27.18 -32.51 -8.19
N PHE A 299 27.97 -31.54 -8.67
CA PHE A 299 27.69 -30.11 -8.44
C PHE A 299 26.40 -29.62 -9.11
N PHE A 300 25.96 -30.24 -10.22
CA PHE A 300 24.67 -29.88 -10.84
C PHE A 300 23.47 -30.22 -9.94
N HIS A 301 23.66 -31.09 -8.95
CA HIS A 301 22.64 -31.46 -7.96
C HIS A 301 22.80 -30.71 -6.63
N PHE A 302 23.68 -29.71 -6.55
CA PHE A 302 23.97 -28.95 -5.33
C PHE A 302 22.73 -28.38 -4.67
N ASN A 303 21.93 -27.59 -5.40
CA ASN A 303 20.73 -26.97 -4.85
C ASN A 303 19.75 -28.00 -4.27
N ARG A 304 19.65 -29.18 -4.90
CA ARG A 304 18.73 -30.26 -4.48
C ARG A 304 19.16 -30.95 -3.20
N VAL A 305 20.47 -31.20 -3.04
CA VAL A 305 21.01 -31.99 -1.92
C VAL A 305 21.47 -31.10 -0.78
N ALA A 306 22.28 -30.08 -1.07
CA ALA A 306 22.84 -29.19 -0.06
C ALA A 306 21.76 -28.29 0.54
N GLY A 307 20.81 -27.81 -0.27
CA GLY A 307 19.70 -26.99 0.22
C GLY A 307 18.87 -27.71 1.29
N SER A 308 18.44 -28.95 1.03
CA SER A 308 17.66 -29.72 2.00
C SER A 308 18.45 -30.08 3.25
N THR A 309 19.77 -30.25 3.11
CA THR A 309 20.66 -30.73 4.17
C THR A 309 21.14 -29.62 5.10
N TRP A 310 21.55 -28.47 4.55
CA TRP A 310 22.15 -27.37 5.30
C TRP A 310 21.14 -26.36 5.82
N VAL A 311 20.01 -26.23 5.13
CA VAL A 311 18.98 -25.21 5.44
C VAL A 311 17.72 -25.89 5.93
N GLY A 312 17.23 -26.88 5.19
CA GLY A 312 15.98 -27.60 5.49
C GLY A 312 14.82 -27.20 4.60
N ARG A 313 13.87 -28.14 4.45
CA ARG A 313 12.77 -28.08 3.47
C ARG A 313 11.82 -26.89 3.68
N ILE A 314 11.49 -26.57 4.93
CA ILE A 314 10.53 -25.51 5.27
C ILE A 314 11.07 -24.14 4.83
N PHE A 315 12.33 -23.85 5.15
CA PHE A 315 12.98 -22.61 4.77
C PHE A 315 13.14 -22.49 3.25
N LEU A 316 13.49 -23.57 2.55
CA LEU A 316 13.52 -23.57 1.09
C LEU A 316 12.15 -23.34 0.46
N PHE A 317 11.09 -23.91 1.04
CA PHE A 317 9.73 -23.67 0.59
C PHE A 317 9.37 -22.19 0.75
N ILE A 318 9.69 -21.58 1.90
CA ILE A 318 9.47 -20.15 2.13
C ILE A 318 10.23 -19.32 1.09
N ARG A 319 11.53 -19.59 0.86
CA ARG A 319 12.33 -18.90 -0.17
C ARG A 319 11.69 -18.99 -1.56
N GLY A 320 11.32 -20.19 -1.98
CA GLY A 320 10.64 -20.39 -3.27
C GLY A 320 9.30 -19.66 -3.35
N MET A 321 8.50 -19.74 -2.29
CA MET A 321 7.20 -19.05 -2.22
C MET A 321 7.37 -17.53 -2.26
N THR A 322 8.44 -16.99 -1.65
CA THR A 322 8.71 -15.54 -1.69
C THR A 322 9.06 -15.07 -3.10
N ALA A 323 9.78 -15.86 -3.89
CA ALA A 323 9.98 -15.60 -5.31
C ALA A 323 8.68 -15.73 -6.11
N VAL A 324 7.82 -16.70 -5.82
CA VAL A 324 6.48 -16.83 -6.46
C VAL A 324 5.63 -15.58 -6.18
N ILE A 325 5.63 -15.09 -4.94
CA ILE A 325 4.92 -13.86 -4.56
C ILE A 325 5.51 -12.67 -5.31
N PHE A 326 6.83 -12.54 -5.36
CA PHE A 326 7.51 -11.46 -6.06
C PHE A 326 7.20 -11.43 -7.57
N LEU A 327 7.15 -12.59 -8.23
CA LEU A 327 6.71 -12.72 -9.64
C LEU A 327 5.22 -12.45 -9.83
N SER A 328 4.42 -12.55 -8.77
CA SER A 328 2.99 -12.25 -8.80
C SER A 328 2.68 -10.77 -8.50
N THR A 329 3.72 -9.96 -8.26
CA THR A 329 3.64 -8.53 -7.99
C THR A 329 4.29 -7.72 -9.12
N SER A 330 3.79 -6.51 -9.35
CA SER A 330 4.35 -5.60 -10.34
C SER A 330 5.55 -4.81 -9.83
N CYS A 331 6.53 -4.56 -10.69
CA CYS A 331 7.62 -3.65 -10.41
C CYS A 331 7.17 -2.19 -10.67
N VAL A 332 6.87 -1.47 -9.60
CA VAL A 332 6.51 -0.06 -9.64
C VAL A 332 7.57 0.72 -8.87
N SER A 333 8.16 1.74 -9.50
CA SER A 333 9.03 2.68 -8.80
C SER A 333 8.31 4.00 -8.58
N PHE A 334 8.44 4.55 -7.38
CA PHE A 334 8.05 5.93 -7.13
C PHE A 334 9.19 6.84 -7.59
N THR A 335 9.01 7.50 -8.73
CA THR A 335 10.01 8.41 -9.28
C THR A 335 9.55 9.84 -9.09
N ASN A 336 10.47 10.70 -8.67
CA ASN A 336 10.29 12.14 -8.68
C ASN A 336 11.12 12.71 -9.83
N GLN A 337 10.45 13.14 -10.90
CA GLN A 337 11.08 13.81 -12.03
C GLN A 337 10.65 15.27 -12.02
N SER A 338 11.61 16.18 -11.82
CA SER A 338 11.36 17.63 -11.86
C SER A 338 10.20 18.09 -10.96
N ALA A 339 10.08 17.55 -9.74
CA ALA A 339 9.00 17.82 -8.77
C ALA A 339 7.62 17.18 -9.09
N LEU A 340 7.47 16.46 -10.21
CA LEU A 340 6.34 15.56 -10.41
C LEU A 340 6.63 14.20 -9.79
N THR A 341 5.73 13.77 -8.92
CA THR A 341 5.75 12.42 -8.37
C THR A 341 4.88 11.50 -9.21
N GLN A 342 5.45 10.40 -9.67
CA GLN A 342 4.73 9.41 -10.47
C GLN A 342 5.08 7.99 -10.02
N LEU A 343 4.08 7.11 -10.11
CA LEU A 343 4.28 5.68 -10.04
C LEU A 343 4.64 5.20 -11.45
N ALA A 344 5.94 5.02 -11.69
CA ALA A 344 6.45 4.58 -12.97
C ALA A 344 6.47 3.05 -13.05
N TRP A 345 5.91 2.55 -14.15
CA TRP A 345 5.97 1.16 -14.56
C TRP A 345 7.38 0.82 -15.00
N ASN A 346 8.04 -0.08 -14.27
CA ASN A 346 9.35 -0.59 -14.68
C ASN A 346 9.24 -2.03 -15.15
N HIS A 347 9.88 -2.32 -16.28
CA HIS A 347 10.11 -3.69 -16.68
C HIS A 347 11.24 -4.25 -15.82
N MET A 348 11.01 -5.39 -15.17
CA MET A 348 12.11 -6.13 -14.55
C MET A 348 13.10 -6.52 -15.65
N PRO A 349 14.39 -6.20 -15.51
CA PRO A 349 15.38 -6.56 -16.51
C PRO A 349 15.45 -8.08 -16.65
N VAL A 350 15.74 -8.55 -17.87
CA VAL A 350 15.66 -9.98 -18.21
C VAL A 350 16.55 -10.83 -17.30
N GLN A 351 17.69 -10.29 -16.85
CA GLN A 351 18.59 -10.96 -15.92
C GLN A 351 17.95 -11.20 -14.54
N GLU A 352 17.19 -10.23 -14.03
CA GLU A 352 16.46 -10.37 -12.77
C GLU A 352 15.31 -11.37 -12.91
N VAL A 353 14.57 -11.31 -14.02
CA VAL A 353 13.51 -12.30 -14.31
C VAL A 353 14.09 -13.71 -14.38
N LEU A 354 15.26 -13.88 -15.00
CA LEU A 354 15.98 -15.15 -15.08
C LEU A 354 16.36 -15.67 -13.68
N LEU A 355 16.87 -14.79 -12.82
CA LEU A 355 17.26 -15.11 -11.44
C LEU A 355 16.05 -15.48 -10.58
N VAL A 356 15.03 -14.62 -10.55
CA VAL A 356 13.84 -14.80 -9.70
C VAL A 356 13.02 -16.02 -10.14
N SER A 357 12.88 -16.26 -11.45
CA SER A 357 12.26 -17.50 -11.93
C SER A 357 13.04 -18.75 -11.48
N GLY A 358 14.37 -18.65 -11.40
CA GLY A 358 15.22 -19.68 -10.80
C GLY A 358 14.94 -19.87 -9.31
N GLU A 359 14.83 -18.79 -8.55
CA GLU A 359 14.47 -18.82 -7.13
C GLU A 359 13.07 -19.40 -6.89
N ALA A 360 12.11 -19.16 -7.78
CA ALA A 360 10.78 -19.78 -7.68
C ALA A 360 10.82 -21.32 -7.76
N THR A 361 11.87 -21.92 -8.36
CA THR A 361 12.00 -23.38 -8.47
C THR A 361 12.37 -24.09 -7.17
N TRP A 362 12.72 -23.38 -6.10
CA TRP A 362 12.93 -24.01 -4.80
C TRP A 362 11.69 -24.79 -4.32
N VAL A 363 10.48 -24.34 -4.67
CA VAL A 363 9.23 -25.07 -4.39
C VAL A 363 9.23 -26.43 -5.13
N VAL A 364 9.65 -26.46 -6.40
CA VAL A 364 9.80 -27.71 -7.17
C VAL A 364 10.78 -28.66 -6.49
N TYR A 365 11.92 -28.17 -6.00
CA TYR A 365 12.91 -29.01 -5.31
C TYR A 365 12.35 -29.63 -4.03
N VAL A 366 11.57 -28.88 -3.25
CA VAL A 366 10.91 -29.42 -2.04
C VAL A 366 9.90 -30.51 -2.40
N VAL A 367 9.07 -30.29 -3.42
CA VAL A 367 8.10 -31.29 -3.89
C VAL A 367 8.80 -32.57 -4.36
N GLN A 368 9.88 -32.43 -5.13
CA GLN A 368 10.65 -33.57 -5.61
C GLN A 368 11.34 -34.33 -4.48
N ASP A 369 11.86 -33.64 -3.47
CA ASP A 369 12.47 -34.28 -2.30
C ASP A 369 11.47 -35.10 -1.48
N LEU A 370 10.20 -34.68 -1.44
CA LEU A 370 9.11 -35.48 -0.87
C LEU A 370 8.76 -36.69 -1.75
N LEU A 371 8.76 -36.51 -3.08
CA LEU A 371 8.48 -37.59 -4.03
C LEU A 371 9.57 -38.68 -4.07
N VAL A 372 10.82 -38.34 -3.76
CA VAL A 372 11.92 -39.31 -3.68
C VAL A 372 11.59 -40.47 -2.74
N ALA A 373 10.86 -40.22 -1.64
CA ALA A 373 10.45 -41.28 -0.71
C ALA A 373 9.57 -42.38 -1.34
N PHE A 374 8.90 -42.07 -2.46
CA PHE A 374 8.00 -42.98 -3.16
C PHE A 374 8.55 -43.45 -4.52
N VAL A 375 9.34 -42.62 -5.19
CA VAL A 375 9.69 -42.76 -6.61
C VAL A 375 11.20 -42.57 -6.88
N SER A 376 12.06 -42.93 -5.91
CA SER A 376 13.52 -42.73 -5.94
C SER A 376 14.19 -43.21 -7.23
N ASP A 377 13.81 -44.39 -7.75
CA ASP A 377 14.34 -45.00 -8.97
C ASP A 377 14.29 -44.10 -10.21
N TYR A 378 13.34 -43.16 -10.27
CA TYR A 378 13.09 -42.31 -11.44
C TYR A 378 13.58 -40.87 -11.25
N SER A 379 13.78 -40.45 -9.99
CA SER A 379 14.08 -39.07 -9.64
C SER A 379 15.39 -38.56 -10.26
N TYR A 380 16.39 -39.43 -10.46
CA TYR A 380 17.67 -39.04 -11.09
C TYR A 380 17.50 -38.33 -12.43
N VAL A 381 16.63 -38.86 -13.31
CA VAL A 381 16.38 -38.31 -14.65
C VAL A 381 15.19 -37.34 -14.65
N ALA A 382 14.12 -37.68 -13.94
CA ALA A 382 12.88 -36.91 -13.99
C ALA A 382 12.99 -35.53 -13.30
N ALA A 383 13.74 -35.44 -12.19
CA ALA A 383 13.83 -34.23 -11.40
C ALA A 383 14.53 -33.04 -12.12
N PRO A 384 15.72 -33.21 -12.74
CA PRO A 384 16.34 -32.11 -13.51
C PRO A 384 15.45 -31.64 -14.67
N ILE A 385 14.87 -32.57 -15.43
CA ILE A 385 14.01 -32.23 -16.57
C ILE A 385 12.76 -31.46 -16.13
N SER A 386 12.08 -31.90 -15.06
CA SER A 386 10.88 -31.21 -14.56
C SER A 386 11.19 -29.82 -13.99
N SER A 387 12.31 -29.64 -13.29
CA SER A 387 12.70 -28.32 -12.79
C SER A 387 13.12 -27.37 -13.91
N SER A 388 13.84 -27.86 -14.92
CA SER A 388 14.18 -27.06 -16.11
C SER A 388 12.93 -26.67 -16.89
N LEU A 389 11.97 -27.59 -17.07
CA LEU A 389 10.69 -27.29 -17.72
C LEU A 389 9.89 -26.25 -16.93
N ALA A 390 9.74 -26.43 -15.61
CA ALA A 390 9.04 -25.48 -14.75
C ALA A 390 9.69 -24.08 -14.82
N TRP A 391 11.02 -24.02 -14.70
CA TRP A 391 11.77 -22.78 -14.81
C TRP A 391 11.55 -22.07 -16.14
N SER A 392 11.71 -22.77 -17.26
CA SER A 392 11.54 -22.20 -18.59
C SER A 392 10.12 -21.71 -18.84
N LEU A 393 9.10 -22.45 -18.36
CA LEU A 393 7.71 -22.03 -18.48
C LEU A 393 7.41 -20.78 -17.63
N ILE A 394 7.90 -20.73 -16.39
CA ILE A 394 7.75 -19.53 -15.53
C ILE A 394 8.43 -18.33 -16.18
N PHE A 395 9.68 -18.49 -16.63
CA PHE A 395 10.42 -17.43 -17.32
C PHE A 395 9.68 -16.91 -18.56
N LEU A 396 9.17 -17.81 -19.41
CA LEU A 396 8.40 -17.45 -20.59
C LEU A 396 7.11 -16.70 -20.22
N VAL A 397 6.42 -17.16 -19.19
CA VAL A 397 5.17 -16.57 -18.69
C VAL A 397 5.41 -15.15 -18.15
N GLU A 398 6.56 -14.88 -17.52
CA GLU A 398 6.93 -13.53 -17.07
C GLU A 398 7.36 -12.59 -18.19
N ILE A 399 8.07 -13.08 -19.20
CA ILE A 399 8.47 -12.27 -20.36
C ILE A 399 7.26 -11.92 -21.25
N THR A 400 6.33 -12.86 -21.45
CA THR A 400 5.19 -12.68 -22.36
C THR A 400 4.03 -11.93 -21.72
N SER A 401 3.84 -12.05 -20.40
CA SER A 401 2.70 -11.48 -19.69
C SER A 401 3.12 -11.00 -18.28
N PRO A 402 3.91 -9.92 -18.17
CA PRO A 402 4.29 -9.34 -16.87
C PRO A 402 3.08 -8.74 -16.15
N ILE A 403 3.05 -8.83 -14.81
CA ILE A 403 2.00 -8.22 -13.99
C ILE A 403 2.17 -6.71 -13.95
N LYS A 404 1.07 -6.01 -14.23
CA LYS A 404 0.93 -4.56 -14.05
C LYS A 404 -0.04 -4.32 -12.89
N ALA A 405 0.26 -3.41 -11.96
CA ALA A 405 -0.73 -2.89 -11.03
C ALA A 405 -1.83 -2.15 -11.78
N SER A 406 -3.02 -2.25 -11.23
CA SER A 406 -4.20 -1.52 -11.67
C SER A 406 -4.64 -0.58 -10.56
N ILE A 407 -5.14 0.57 -10.97
CA ILE A 407 -5.87 1.49 -10.09
C ILE A 407 -7.31 1.56 -10.55
N THR A 408 -8.23 1.30 -9.64
CA THR A 408 -9.67 1.46 -9.87
C THR A 408 -10.18 2.52 -8.90
N LEU A 409 -10.58 3.67 -9.43
CA LEU A 409 -11.12 4.77 -8.63
C LEU A 409 -12.64 4.62 -8.54
N GLU A 410 -13.14 4.25 -7.37
CA GLU A 410 -14.56 4.18 -7.06
C GLU A 410 -14.79 4.94 -5.75
N ARG A 411 -15.29 6.18 -5.88
CA ARG A 411 -15.51 7.06 -4.74
C ARG A 411 -16.93 6.87 -4.21
N THR A 412 -17.07 6.09 -3.14
CA THR A 412 -18.34 5.86 -2.46
C THR A 412 -18.20 6.20 -0.98
N CYS A 413 -19.03 7.11 -0.48
CA CYS A 413 -19.08 7.45 0.93
C CYS A 413 -20.39 6.99 1.55
N ALA A 414 -20.31 6.27 2.68
CA ALA A 414 -21.43 5.91 3.51
C ALA A 414 -21.36 6.66 4.85
N THR A 415 -22.47 7.28 5.26
CA THR A 415 -22.59 7.85 6.60
C THR A 415 -22.85 6.72 7.59
N LEU A 416 -21.86 6.42 8.45
CA LEU A 416 -21.99 5.38 9.48
C LEU A 416 -22.77 5.91 10.68
N VAL A 417 -22.43 7.13 11.12
CA VAL A 417 -23.12 7.82 12.20
C VAL A 417 -23.40 9.24 11.74
N SER A 418 -24.68 9.59 11.64
CA SER A 418 -25.11 10.92 11.21
C SER A 418 -24.42 12.00 12.04
N ALA A 419 -23.83 12.99 11.35
CA ALA A 419 -23.06 14.10 11.93
C ALA A 419 -21.79 13.73 12.73
N LYS A 420 -21.32 12.47 12.72
CA LYS A 420 -20.09 12.07 13.45
C LYS A 420 -19.08 11.29 12.62
N GLN A 421 -19.52 10.40 11.74
CA GLN A 421 -18.62 9.50 11.03
C GLN A 421 -19.12 9.18 9.63
N ILE A 422 -18.20 9.33 8.67
CA ILE A 422 -18.35 8.88 7.29
C ILE A 422 -17.23 7.89 6.98
N SER A 423 -17.55 6.85 6.23
CA SER A 423 -16.57 5.94 5.65
C SER A 423 -16.61 6.13 4.14
N CYS A 424 -15.48 6.53 3.58
CA CYS A 424 -15.33 6.72 2.15
C CYS A 424 -14.34 5.70 1.61
N ASN A 425 -14.79 4.90 0.64
CA ASN A 425 -13.88 4.19 -0.26
C ASN A 425 -13.58 5.13 -1.42
N SER A 426 -12.31 5.34 -1.76
CA SER A 426 -11.91 6.25 -2.84
C SER A 426 -11.42 5.51 -4.08
N GLY A 427 -10.74 4.39 -3.86
CA GLY A 427 -10.21 3.55 -4.92
C GLY A 427 -9.32 2.45 -4.37
N VAL A 428 -9.04 1.48 -5.22
CA VAL A 428 -8.19 0.32 -4.92
C VAL A 428 -6.99 0.35 -5.84
N VAL A 429 -5.79 0.19 -5.26
CA VAL A 429 -4.54 0.02 -6.01
C VAL A 429 -4.06 -1.42 -5.80
N GLU A 430 -4.10 -2.21 -6.86
CA GLU A 430 -3.74 -3.64 -6.81
C GLU A 430 -2.35 -3.88 -7.37
N PHE A 431 -1.32 -4.03 -6.53
CA PHE A 431 0.07 -4.26 -6.97
C PHE A 431 0.38 -5.71 -7.40
N GLY A 432 -0.51 -6.65 -7.16
CA GLY A 432 -0.26 -8.06 -7.45
C GLY A 432 -1.55 -8.85 -7.58
N ARG A 433 -1.45 -10.02 -8.21
CA ARG A 433 -2.62 -10.85 -8.52
C ARG A 433 -2.46 -12.26 -7.98
N PHE A 434 -3.31 -12.64 -7.03
CA PHE A 434 -3.27 -13.98 -6.41
C PHE A 434 -3.38 -15.12 -7.45
N GLY A 435 -4.19 -14.93 -8.50
CA GLY A 435 -4.30 -15.90 -9.59
C GLY A 435 -2.99 -16.17 -10.32
N ARG A 436 -2.04 -15.22 -10.35
CA ARG A 436 -0.70 -15.43 -10.91
C ARG A 436 0.12 -16.40 -10.06
N ALA A 437 0.09 -16.24 -8.74
CA ALA A 437 0.78 -17.14 -7.82
C ALA A 437 0.26 -18.58 -7.97
N VAL A 438 -1.06 -18.75 -8.05
CA VAL A 438 -1.69 -20.06 -8.29
C VAL A 438 -1.27 -20.63 -9.65
N THR A 439 -1.21 -19.81 -10.70
CA THR A 439 -0.76 -20.24 -12.03
C THR A 439 0.69 -20.71 -12.01
N ILE A 440 1.59 -19.98 -11.34
CA ILE A 440 3.01 -20.36 -11.20
C ILE A 440 3.11 -21.70 -10.46
N LEU A 441 2.40 -21.86 -9.34
CA LEU A 441 2.38 -23.12 -8.59
C LEU A 441 1.80 -24.28 -9.40
N ALA A 442 0.75 -24.02 -10.20
CA ALA A 442 0.16 -25.01 -11.09
C ALA A 442 1.12 -25.43 -12.21
N VAL A 443 1.87 -24.49 -12.80
CA VAL A 443 2.92 -24.77 -13.79
C VAL A 443 4.02 -25.63 -13.19
N GLN A 444 4.45 -25.32 -11.96
CA GLN A 444 5.46 -26.09 -11.24
C GLN A 444 4.98 -27.52 -10.95
N ALA A 445 3.79 -27.67 -10.36
CA ALA A 445 3.20 -28.98 -10.05
C ALA A 445 2.95 -29.79 -11.33
N GLY A 446 2.39 -29.17 -12.37
CA GLY A 446 2.12 -29.78 -13.67
C GLY A 446 3.40 -30.27 -14.36
N SER A 447 4.49 -29.50 -14.30
CA SER A 447 5.79 -29.89 -14.85
C SER A 447 6.37 -31.13 -14.14
N VAL A 448 6.25 -31.19 -12.81
CA VAL A 448 6.65 -32.37 -12.02
C VAL A 448 5.80 -33.58 -12.40
N LEU A 449 4.48 -33.45 -12.36
CA LEU A 449 3.56 -34.55 -12.66
C LEU A 449 3.76 -35.11 -14.07
N LEU A 450 3.88 -34.23 -15.07
CA LEU A 450 4.07 -34.62 -16.47
C LEU A 450 5.34 -35.45 -16.66
N VAL A 451 6.48 -34.94 -16.18
CA VAL A 451 7.77 -35.59 -16.41
C VAL A 451 7.92 -36.86 -15.59
N TYR A 452 7.46 -36.87 -14.33
CA TYR A 452 7.47 -38.10 -13.51
C TYR A 452 6.55 -39.18 -14.10
N SER A 453 5.37 -38.81 -14.63
CA SER A 453 4.49 -39.75 -15.31
C SER A 453 5.15 -40.35 -16.56
N ILE A 454 5.81 -39.52 -17.38
CA ILE A 454 6.57 -40.00 -18.54
C ILE A 454 7.71 -40.92 -18.10
N ALA A 455 8.44 -40.57 -17.04
CA ALA A 455 9.55 -41.38 -16.53
C ALA A 455 9.08 -42.75 -16.03
N VAL A 456 7.91 -42.81 -15.37
CA VAL A 456 7.29 -44.06 -14.90
C VAL A 456 6.83 -44.92 -16.09
N VAL A 457 6.11 -44.31 -17.04
CA VAL A 457 5.58 -45.01 -18.24
C VAL A 457 6.71 -45.53 -19.13
N ARG A 458 7.73 -44.69 -19.39
CA ARG A 458 8.90 -45.05 -20.21
C ARG A 458 9.99 -45.79 -19.44
N ARG A 459 9.78 -46.08 -18.15
CA ARG A 459 10.69 -46.82 -17.27
C ARG A 459 12.12 -46.26 -17.25
N TRP A 460 12.27 -44.94 -17.11
CA TRP A 460 13.56 -44.26 -16.91
C TRP A 460 14.14 -44.53 -15.52
N ARG A 461 14.41 -45.80 -15.21
CA ARG A 461 14.90 -46.24 -13.91
C ARG A 461 16.41 -46.22 -13.84
N ARG A 462 16.93 -45.69 -12.75
CA ARG A 462 18.31 -45.90 -12.31
C ARG A 462 18.27 -46.84 -11.11
N ARG A 463 18.96 -47.98 -11.20
CA ARG A 463 19.14 -48.87 -10.05
C ARG A 463 20.46 -48.53 -9.37
N VAL A 464 20.38 -48.24 -8.09
CA VAL A 464 21.54 -47.91 -7.25
C VAL A 464 21.63 -48.99 -6.16
N PRO A 465 22.83 -49.46 -5.78
CA PRO A 465 23.00 -50.36 -4.63
C PRO A 465 22.49 -49.71 -3.35
N PRO A 466 22.03 -50.51 -2.36
CA PRO A 466 21.52 -49.98 -1.11
C PRO A 466 22.59 -49.15 -0.37
N MET A 467 22.25 -47.91 -0.01
CA MET A 467 23.13 -47.00 0.74
C MET A 467 22.97 -47.15 2.26
N SER A 468 23.94 -46.62 3.01
CA SER A 468 23.86 -46.57 4.47
C SER A 468 22.82 -45.56 4.93
N LEU A 469 22.20 -45.82 6.09
CA LEU A 469 21.23 -44.93 6.75
C LEU A 469 21.76 -43.52 7.10
N LEU A 470 23.08 -43.30 6.96
CA LEU A 470 23.74 -42.01 7.18
C LEU A 470 23.55 -41.03 6.00
N ILE A 471 23.16 -41.54 4.84
CA ILE A 471 23.01 -40.76 3.61
C ILE A 471 21.52 -40.41 3.44
N SER A 472 21.21 -39.16 3.10
CA SER A 472 19.82 -38.74 2.91
C SER A 472 19.23 -39.33 1.63
N GLY A 473 17.91 -39.55 1.60
CA GLY A 473 17.22 -40.02 0.40
C GLY A 473 17.46 -39.13 -0.83
N SER A 474 17.62 -37.82 -0.66
CA SER A 474 18.03 -36.89 -1.73
C SER A 474 19.41 -37.22 -2.29
N ALA A 475 20.37 -37.53 -1.42
CA ALA A 475 21.72 -37.91 -1.82
C ALA A 475 21.71 -39.26 -2.56
N GLU A 476 20.89 -40.21 -2.10
CA GLU A 476 20.71 -41.51 -2.76
C GLU A 476 20.12 -41.39 -4.17
N ALA A 477 19.12 -40.53 -4.34
CA ALA A 477 18.41 -40.38 -5.61
C ALA A 477 19.17 -39.58 -6.67
N TYR A 478 20.03 -38.62 -6.26
CA TYR A 478 20.61 -37.64 -7.18
C TYR A 478 22.11 -37.75 -7.41
N LEU A 479 22.89 -38.30 -6.48
CA LEU A 479 24.36 -38.26 -6.58
C LEU A 479 24.92 -39.46 -7.33
N ASP A 480 26.04 -39.23 -8.03
CA ASP A 480 26.82 -40.27 -8.69
C ASP A 480 27.92 -40.80 -7.76
N PRO A 481 28.07 -42.13 -7.63
CA PRO A 481 29.13 -42.77 -6.83
C PRO A 481 30.49 -42.61 -7.52
N LEU A 482 31.57 -42.77 -6.75
CA LEU A 482 32.95 -42.74 -7.28
C LEU A 482 33.33 -44.00 -8.06
N ASN A 483 32.82 -45.17 -7.67
CA ASN A 483 33.08 -46.47 -8.31
C ASN A 483 31.79 -47.30 -8.40
N ASP A 484 31.46 -47.77 -9.60
CA ASP A 484 30.24 -48.55 -9.90
C ASP A 484 30.46 -50.08 -9.78
N HIS A 485 31.71 -50.52 -9.58
CA HIS A 485 32.13 -51.94 -9.64
C HIS A 485 32.32 -52.62 -8.28
N THR A 486 32.20 -51.89 -7.17
CA THR A 486 32.33 -52.45 -5.82
C THR A 486 30.95 -52.68 -5.19
N THR A 487 30.81 -53.71 -4.37
CA THR A 487 29.60 -53.98 -3.56
C THR A 487 29.29 -52.89 -2.52
N THR A 488 30.15 -51.87 -2.43
CA THR A 488 30.04 -50.73 -1.53
C THR A 488 30.13 -49.43 -2.35
N MET A 489 29.15 -48.55 -2.17
CA MET A 489 29.13 -47.23 -2.80
C MET A 489 29.94 -46.23 -1.98
N SER A 490 30.67 -45.36 -2.67
CA SER A 490 31.42 -44.29 -2.04
C SER A 490 31.28 -42.95 -2.73
N PHE A 491 31.41 -41.91 -1.91
CA PHE A 491 31.41 -40.51 -2.33
C PHE A 491 32.77 -39.89 -2.03
N ASP A 492 33.16 -38.94 -2.88
CA ASP A 492 34.29 -38.06 -2.63
C ASP A 492 34.01 -37.12 -1.45
N THR A 493 35.09 -36.59 -0.86
CA THR A 493 35.03 -35.69 0.29
C THR A 493 34.11 -34.49 0.04
N VAL A 494 34.11 -33.95 -1.18
CA VAL A 494 33.30 -32.79 -1.53
C VAL A 494 31.80 -33.15 -1.59
N THR A 495 31.45 -34.28 -2.19
CA THR A 495 30.08 -34.79 -2.19
C THR A 495 29.60 -35.14 -0.77
N CYS A 496 30.48 -35.64 0.11
CA CYS A 496 30.16 -35.85 1.53
C CYS A 496 29.79 -34.53 2.24
N VAL A 497 30.51 -33.43 1.97
CA VAL A 497 30.18 -32.10 2.50
C VAL A 497 28.82 -31.61 1.99
N MET A 498 28.48 -31.85 0.72
CA MET A 498 27.13 -31.55 0.17
C MET A 498 26.04 -32.32 0.92
N CYS A 499 26.33 -33.56 1.31
CA CYS A 499 25.50 -34.40 2.17
C CYS A 499 25.57 -34.02 3.66
N GLY A 500 26.24 -32.94 4.06
CA GLY A 500 26.35 -32.51 5.46
C GLY A 500 27.22 -33.42 6.33
N LEU A 501 28.06 -34.27 5.73
CA LEU A 501 29.01 -35.14 6.41
C LEU A 501 30.39 -34.46 6.37
N LEU A 502 30.79 -33.85 7.48
CA LEU A 502 32.08 -33.18 7.60
C LEU A 502 33.12 -34.15 8.16
N VAL A 503 34.10 -34.50 7.34
CA VAL A 503 35.19 -35.39 7.73
C VAL A 503 36.35 -34.55 8.25
N PHE A 504 36.76 -34.78 9.50
CA PHE A 504 37.91 -34.13 10.09
C PHE A 504 38.83 -35.13 10.80
N HIS A 505 40.10 -34.76 10.92
CA HIS A 505 41.11 -35.59 11.56
C HIS A 505 41.47 -35.01 12.92
N PHE A 506 41.36 -35.81 13.97
CA PHE A 506 41.84 -35.44 15.30
C PHE A 506 42.87 -36.47 15.74
N ARG A 507 44.12 -36.03 15.86
CA ARG A 507 45.31 -36.88 16.05
C ARG A 507 45.47 -37.89 14.90
N SER A 508 45.37 -39.19 15.18
CA SER A 508 45.48 -40.29 14.20
C SER A 508 44.13 -40.87 13.77
N THR A 509 43.03 -40.33 14.28
CA THR A 509 41.69 -40.91 14.14
C THR A 509 40.82 -40.02 13.25
N LYS A 510 40.09 -40.62 12.31
CA LYS A 510 39.13 -39.91 11.45
C LYS A 510 37.77 -39.86 12.13
N TYR A 511 37.22 -38.66 12.24
CA TYR A 511 35.88 -38.41 12.73
C TYR A 511 35.00 -37.89 11.59
N VAL A 512 33.72 -38.24 11.65
CA VAL A 512 32.71 -37.68 10.76
C VAL A 512 31.66 -37.03 11.63
N PHE A 513 31.41 -35.74 11.38
CA PHE A 513 30.29 -35.01 11.94
C PHE A 513 29.15 -35.01 10.94
N ASP A 514 28.01 -35.55 11.33
CA ASP A 514 26.78 -35.46 10.55
C ASP A 514 25.97 -34.24 11.02
N LEU A 515 25.90 -33.23 10.16
CA LEU A 515 25.16 -31.99 10.39
C LEU A 515 23.66 -32.25 10.62
N LYS A 516 23.10 -33.30 10.03
CA LYS A 516 21.65 -33.57 10.11
C LYS A 516 21.28 -34.13 11.48
N SER A 517 22.06 -35.08 11.99
CA SER A 517 21.83 -35.70 13.30
C SER A 517 22.55 -34.97 14.45
N TRP A 518 23.45 -34.04 14.15
CA TRP A 518 24.35 -33.39 15.12
C TRP A 518 25.21 -34.38 15.92
N VAL A 519 25.58 -35.51 15.30
CA VAL A 519 26.37 -36.58 15.93
C VAL A 519 27.77 -36.66 15.31
N VAL A 520 28.77 -36.89 16.16
CA VAL A 520 30.14 -37.22 15.74
C VAL A 520 30.37 -38.72 15.95
N PHE A 521 30.83 -39.42 14.91
CA PHE A 521 31.22 -40.82 15.00
C PHE A 521 32.67 -41.05 14.58
N ASN A 522 33.32 -42.01 15.23
CA ASN A 522 34.70 -42.42 14.98
C ASN A 522 34.73 -43.51 13.89
N MET A 523 35.59 -43.31 12.88
CA MET A 523 35.89 -44.31 11.86
C MET A 523 37.02 -45.23 12.35
N SER A 524 36.67 -46.31 13.08
CA SER A 524 37.64 -47.28 13.63
C SER A 524 38.28 -48.17 12.54
N GLU A 525 39.57 -48.51 12.72
CA GLU A 525 40.47 -49.23 11.79
C GLU A 525 40.06 -50.67 11.38
N SER A 526 38.95 -51.23 11.87
CA SER A 526 38.48 -52.58 11.47
C SER A 526 38.04 -52.67 10.01
N ASN A 527 37.68 -51.55 9.37
CA ASN A 527 37.41 -51.48 7.94
C ASN A 527 38.49 -50.63 7.26
N ARG A 528 39.60 -51.26 6.85
CA ARG A 528 40.65 -50.63 6.03
C ARG A 528 40.09 -50.10 4.74
N VAL A 529 39.82 -48.81 4.73
CA VAL A 529 39.19 -48.14 3.62
C VAL A 529 39.78 -46.74 3.54
N SER A 530 40.52 -46.52 2.46
CA SER A 530 41.22 -45.27 2.09
C SER A 530 40.25 -44.07 2.03
N PRO A 531 40.74 -42.81 1.89
CA PRO A 531 39.97 -41.56 2.09
C PRO A 531 38.77 -41.31 1.15
N ALA A 532 38.25 -42.33 0.48
CA ALA A 532 37.21 -42.23 -0.52
C ALA A 532 36.19 -43.36 -0.44
N THR A 533 36.02 -44.03 0.71
CA THR A 533 35.08 -45.16 0.81
C THR A 533 34.49 -45.21 2.23
N LEU A 534 33.19 -44.93 2.35
CA LEU A 534 32.40 -45.29 3.53
C LEU A 534 31.96 -46.74 3.29
N SER A 535 32.85 -47.71 3.51
CA SER A 535 32.48 -49.10 3.24
C SER A 535 31.42 -49.55 4.24
N THR A 536 30.28 -49.97 3.70
CA THR A 536 29.31 -50.77 4.43
C THR A 536 29.97 -52.07 4.86
N ALA A 537 29.72 -52.48 6.11
CA ALA A 537 30.06 -53.82 6.57
C ALA A 537 29.42 -54.84 5.60
N PRO A 538 30.10 -55.95 5.27
CA PRO A 538 29.52 -56.99 4.42
C PRO A 538 28.20 -57.44 5.05
N THR A 539 27.15 -57.52 4.24
CA THR A 539 25.93 -58.23 4.62
C THR A 539 26.31 -59.71 4.75
N ASP A 540 26.63 -60.12 5.98
CA ASP A 540 26.73 -61.52 6.34
C ASP A 540 25.40 -62.18 6.00
N LYS A 541 25.36 -62.90 4.87
CA LYS A 541 24.23 -63.72 4.44
C LYS A 541 23.95 -64.91 5.37
N ASN A 542 24.69 -65.04 6.47
CA ASN A 542 24.56 -66.13 7.44
C ASN A 542 24.15 -65.71 8.85
N ASN A 543 23.79 -64.44 9.10
CA ASN A 543 23.13 -64.09 10.35
C ASN A 543 21.62 -64.25 10.18
N GLU A 544 21.13 -65.43 10.56
CA GLU A 544 19.73 -65.59 10.98
C GLU A 544 19.35 -64.40 11.85
N SER A 545 18.29 -63.69 11.45
CA SER A 545 17.78 -62.52 12.14
C SER A 545 17.40 -62.91 13.57
N ARG A 546 18.33 -62.72 14.52
CA ARG A 546 18.01 -62.82 15.96
C ARG A 546 16.83 -61.87 16.19
N PRO A 547 15.73 -62.34 16.81
CA PRO A 547 14.60 -61.48 17.08
C PRO A 547 15.09 -60.30 17.92
N PHE A 548 14.81 -59.07 17.46
CA PHE A 548 15.16 -57.84 18.18
C PHE A 548 14.79 -58.00 19.66
N GLY A 549 15.79 -57.99 20.54
CA GLY A 549 15.59 -58.11 21.97
C GLY A 549 14.66 -57.02 22.50
N LEU A 550 13.98 -57.30 23.62
CA LEU A 550 13.05 -56.37 24.28
C LEU A 550 13.65 -54.97 24.46
N TRP A 551 14.95 -54.87 24.74
CA TRP A 551 15.67 -53.61 24.85
C TRP A 551 15.70 -52.81 23.55
N HIS A 552 16.02 -53.43 22.41
CA HIS A 552 16.02 -52.75 21.11
C HIS A 552 14.62 -52.30 20.70
N ARG A 553 13.59 -53.10 21.02
CA ARG A 553 12.20 -52.71 20.82
C ARG A 553 11.82 -51.53 21.71
N ALA A 554 12.22 -51.54 22.99
CA ALA A 554 11.98 -50.44 23.91
C ALA A 554 12.66 -49.15 23.47
N VAL A 555 13.91 -49.21 22.99
CA VAL A 555 14.64 -48.07 22.42
C VAL A 555 13.94 -47.55 21.15
N ALA A 556 13.47 -48.43 20.27
CA ALA A 556 12.73 -48.03 19.07
C ALA A 556 11.40 -47.35 19.41
N PHE A 557 10.63 -47.89 20.35
CA PHE A 557 9.41 -47.25 20.85
C PHE A 557 9.69 -45.92 21.55
N GLY A 558 10.77 -45.84 22.34
CA GLY A 558 11.21 -44.58 22.96
C GLY A 558 11.59 -43.53 21.92
N GLY A 559 12.31 -43.92 20.86
CA GLY A 559 12.66 -43.04 19.74
C GLY A 559 11.43 -42.56 18.96
N LEU A 560 10.47 -43.46 18.70
CA LEU A 560 9.19 -43.09 18.09
C LEU A 560 8.41 -42.11 18.97
N GLY A 561 8.36 -42.36 20.28
CA GLY A 561 7.75 -41.46 21.26
C GLY A 561 8.40 -40.07 21.23
N TYR A 562 9.73 -40.01 21.23
CA TYR A 562 10.47 -38.75 21.10
C TYR A 562 10.14 -38.00 19.82
N MET A 563 10.09 -38.69 18.67
CA MET A 563 9.72 -38.06 17.39
C MET A 563 8.30 -37.49 17.42
N ILE A 564 7.33 -38.23 17.95
CA ILE A 564 5.94 -37.78 18.10
C ILE A 564 5.85 -36.58 19.04
N SER A 565 6.53 -36.63 20.19
CA SER A 565 6.54 -35.52 21.15
C SER A 565 7.21 -34.27 20.58
N SER A 566 8.31 -34.41 19.84
CA SER A 566 9.01 -33.29 19.20
C SER A 566 8.15 -32.63 18.11
N LEU A 567 7.51 -33.46 17.26
CA LEU A 567 6.58 -32.98 16.23
C LEU A 567 5.37 -32.28 16.86
N SER A 568 4.78 -32.89 17.89
CA SER A 568 3.66 -32.31 18.64
C SER A 568 4.07 -31.00 19.31
N GLY A 569 5.26 -30.94 19.91
CA GLY A 569 5.80 -29.73 20.52
C GLY A 569 6.01 -28.60 19.51
N SER A 570 6.48 -28.92 18.31
CA SER A 570 6.63 -27.95 17.22
C SER A 570 5.27 -27.43 16.73
N ILE A 571 4.28 -28.30 16.58
CA ILE A 571 2.91 -27.91 16.20
C ILE A 571 2.30 -27.01 17.30
N LEU A 572 2.43 -27.41 18.57
CA LEU A 572 1.95 -26.63 19.73
C LEU A 572 2.64 -25.28 19.85
N TYR A 573 3.93 -25.20 19.53
CA TYR A 573 4.67 -23.95 19.52
C TYR A 573 4.14 -23.02 18.42
N ILE A 574 3.97 -23.51 17.19
CA ILE A 574 3.42 -22.72 16.08
C ILE A 574 2.00 -22.25 16.41
N SER A 575 1.13 -23.13 16.94
CA SER A 575 -0.23 -22.74 17.33
C SER A 575 -0.24 -21.73 18.48
N SER A 576 0.70 -21.80 19.41
CA SER A 576 0.83 -20.81 20.48
C SER A 576 1.35 -19.47 19.97
N MET A 577 2.21 -19.49 18.94
CA MET A 577 2.81 -18.29 18.36
C MET A 577 1.81 -17.49 17.51
N GLU A 578 0.79 -18.15 16.95
CA GLU A 578 -0.31 -17.52 16.20
C GLU A 578 -0.95 -16.34 16.96
N LEU A 579 -1.15 -16.48 18.28
CA LEU A 579 -1.75 -15.43 19.11
C LEU A 579 -0.89 -14.16 19.20
N ASN A 580 0.43 -14.32 19.25
CA ASN A 580 1.36 -13.20 19.29
C ASN A 580 1.54 -12.59 17.90
N MET A 581 1.61 -13.43 16.85
CA MET A 581 1.81 -12.99 15.47
C MET A 581 0.53 -12.51 14.77
N ALA A 582 -0.61 -12.45 15.47
CA ALA A 582 -1.88 -11.99 14.93
C ALA A 582 -1.87 -10.50 14.53
N ASN A 583 -0.91 -9.72 15.02
CA ASN A 583 -0.76 -8.30 14.73
C ASN A 583 0.72 -7.89 14.66
N ASP A 584 0.98 -6.76 14.02
CA ASP A 584 2.33 -6.23 13.82
C ASP A 584 3.01 -5.75 15.13
N PHE A 585 2.26 -5.58 16.22
CA PHE A 585 2.80 -5.21 17.54
C PHE A 585 3.32 -6.40 18.35
N TRP A 586 3.08 -7.62 17.88
CA TRP A 586 3.39 -8.86 18.59
C TRP A 586 2.72 -8.94 19.97
N TRP A 587 1.60 -8.24 20.12
CA TRP A 587 0.85 -8.17 21.36
C TRP A 587 -0.28 -9.18 21.33
N ALA A 588 -0.14 -10.25 22.12
CA ALA A 588 -1.16 -11.27 22.26
C ALA A 588 -2.57 -10.68 22.45
N HIS A 589 -3.53 -11.17 21.67
CA HIS A 589 -4.94 -10.78 21.74
C HIS A 589 -5.23 -9.29 21.43
N PHE A 590 -4.27 -8.54 20.90
CA PHE A 590 -4.53 -7.17 20.47
C PHE A 590 -5.54 -7.16 19.32
N ASN A 591 -6.70 -6.56 19.57
CA ASN A 591 -7.78 -6.41 18.61
C ASN A 591 -8.20 -4.94 18.49
N THR A 592 -8.73 -4.58 17.33
CA THR A 592 -9.19 -3.21 17.06
C THR A 592 -10.44 -2.83 17.87
N THR A 593 -11.28 -3.81 18.22
CA THR A 593 -12.54 -3.62 18.95
C THR A 593 -12.42 -3.73 20.48
N GLY A 594 -11.24 -4.04 21.00
CA GLY A 594 -11.03 -4.21 22.42
C GLY A 594 -9.81 -3.45 22.90
N THR A 595 -8.62 -4.05 22.79
CA THR A 595 -7.37 -3.47 23.27
C THR A 595 -7.11 -2.08 22.67
N HIS A 596 -7.29 -1.94 21.35
CA HIS A 596 -7.09 -0.64 20.69
C HIS A 596 -8.09 0.41 21.17
N ALA A 597 -9.36 0.05 21.33
CA ALA A 597 -10.38 0.98 21.79
C ALA A 597 -10.22 1.36 23.26
N TYR A 598 -9.81 0.41 24.11
CA TYR A 598 -9.41 0.68 25.49
C TYR A 598 -8.26 1.68 25.54
N LEU A 599 -7.19 1.45 24.79
CA LEU A 599 -6.05 2.37 24.72
C LEU A 599 -6.49 3.76 24.24
N GLY A 600 -7.33 3.83 23.21
CA GLY A 600 -7.85 5.09 22.70
C GLY A 600 -8.71 5.85 23.72
N ASN A 601 -9.60 5.15 24.44
CA ASN A 601 -10.42 5.73 25.50
C ASN A 601 -9.58 6.17 26.70
N TRP A 602 -8.64 5.32 27.12
CA TRP A 602 -7.70 5.61 28.19
C TRP A 602 -6.87 6.85 27.86
N TYR A 603 -6.29 6.91 26.66
CA TYR A 603 -5.50 8.04 26.19
C TYR A 603 -6.36 9.31 26.12
N SER A 604 -7.58 9.23 25.58
CA SER A 604 -8.52 10.35 25.53
C SER A 604 -8.89 10.88 26.91
N ARG A 605 -8.99 10.02 27.93
CA ARG A 605 -9.18 10.42 29.32
C ARG A 605 -7.91 11.07 29.90
N GLN A 606 -6.74 10.50 29.66
CA GLN A 606 -5.48 11.07 30.14
C GLN A 606 -5.20 12.44 29.52
N LEU A 607 -5.56 12.66 28.25
CA LEU A 607 -5.49 13.98 27.63
C LEU A 607 -6.29 15.05 28.39
N LEU A 608 -7.42 14.68 29.00
CA LEU A 608 -8.24 15.60 29.79
C LEU A 608 -7.73 15.78 31.23
N PHE A 609 -7.27 14.69 31.87
CA PHE A 609 -6.91 14.71 33.29
C PHE A 609 -5.42 14.97 33.58
N ASN A 610 -4.53 14.52 32.70
CA ASN A 610 -3.08 14.59 32.83
C ASN A 610 -2.42 15.01 31.50
N PRO A 611 -2.68 16.24 30.99
CA PRO A 611 -2.26 16.66 29.65
C PRO A 611 -0.75 16.78 29.46
N ASN A 612 0.02 17.06 30.52
CA ASN A 612 1.42 17.46 30.40
C ASN A 612 2.44 16.46 30.97
N GLU A 613 2.02 15.53 31.82
CA GLU A 613 2.92 14.55 32.43
C GLU A 613 2.19 13.22 32.70
N PHE A 614 2.71 12.15 32.12
CA PHE A 614 2.33 10.78 32.45
C PHE A 614 3.59 10.00 32.82
N SER A 615 3.74 9.65 34.10
CA SER A 615 4.92 8.95 34.66
C SER A 615 4.59 7.55 35.17
N ASP A 616 3.45 7.00 34.76
CA ASP A 616 2.90 5.78 35.33
C ASP A 616 2.92 4.58 34.36
N THR A 617 2.56 3.39 34.84
CA THR A 617 2.47 2.19 34.02
C THR A 617 1.01 1.77 33.77
N LEU A 618 0.70 1.38 32.54
CA LEU A 618 -0.67 1.06 32.10
C LEU A 618 -1.25 -0.21 32.78
N ASP A 619 -0.39 -1.06 33.35
CA ASP A 619 -0.76 -2.31 34.03
C ASP A 619 -1.38 -2.11 35.42
N GLN A 620 -1.46 -0.86 35.91
CA GLN A 620 -2.11 -0.58 37.17
C GLN A 620 -3.63 -0.73 37.10
N ALA A 621 -4.20 -1.43 38.10
CA ALA A 621 -5.64 -1.70 38.19
C ALA A 621 -6.52 -0.43 38.16
N LYS A 622 -5.98 0.73 38.56
CA LYS A 622 -6.70 2.02 38.52
C LYS A 622 -7.05 2.51 37.12
N TYR A 623 -6.40 1.95 36.09
CA TYR A 623 -6.66 2.29 34.69
C TYR A 623 -7.71 1.39 34.03
N GLY A 624 -8.13 0.32 34.71
CA GLY A 624 -9.25 -0.50 34.27
C GLY A 624 -10.54 0.32 34.16
N ASP A 625 -11.37 0.01 33.17
CA ASP A 625 -12.67 0.61 32.97
C ASP A 625 -13.77 -0.46 32.82
N ASP A 626 -15.02 -0.04 33.01
CA ASP A 626 -16.18 -0.93 32.98
C ASP A 626 -16.76 -1.14 31.56
N ASN A 627 -16.04 -0.70 30.53
CA ASN A 627 -16.50 -0.76 29.15
C ASN A 627 -16.49 -2.21 28.63
N GLN A 628 -17.53 -2.57 27.87
CA GLN A 628 -17.63 -3.90 27.26
C GLN A 628 -16.88 -3.95 25.92
N TYR A 629 -15.69 -4.52 25.95
CA TYR A 629 -14.80 -4.71 24.79
C TYR A 629 -15.03 -6.01 24.01
N ASN A 630 -16.08 -6.76 24.33
CA ASN A 630 -16.44 -8.01 23.66
C ASN A 630 -17.44 -7.83 22.50
N THR A 631 -17.75 -6.59 22.12
CA THR A 631 -18.72 -6.27 21.05
C THR A 631 -18.01 -6.14 19.69
N SER A 632 -18.76 -6.22 18.59
CA SER A 632 -18.24 -6.11 17.21
C SER A 632 -17.82 -4.67 16.82
N SER A 633 -18.13 -3.68 17.66
CA SER A 633 -17.76 -2.28 17.43
C SER A 633 -17.69 -1.55 18.77
N SER A 634 -16.49 -1.16 19.17
CA SER A 634 -16.23 -0.32 20.35
C SER A 634 -15.90 1.10 19.92
N ALA A 635 -16.57 2.10 20.49
CA ALA A 635 -16.29 3.49 20.20
C ALA A 635 -15.08 3.98 21.01
N ILE A 636 -14.16 4.69 20.35
CA ILE A 636 -13.21 5.58 21.02
C ILE A 636 -13.94 6.90 21.26
N SER A 637 -14.17 7.21 22.53
CA SER A 637 -14.86 8.41 22.98
C SER A 637 -13.86 9.52 23.29
N VAL A 638 -14.03 10.65 22.60
CA VAL A 638 -13.33 11.89 22.90
C VAL A 638 -14.35 12.88 23.46
N SER A 639 -14.01 13.56 24.56
CA SER A 639 -14.90 14.57 25.13
C SER A 639 -15.11 15.70 24.13
N GLN A 640 -16.36 15.99 23.78
CA GLN A 640 -16.71 17.11 22.89
C GLN A 640 -16.32 18.47 23.48
N LEU A 641 -16.11 18.54 24.80
CA LEU A 641 -15.65 19.74 25.48
C LEU A 641 -14.14 19.89 25.43
N TYR A 642 -13.39 18.82 25.18
CA TYR A 642 -11.92 18.87 25.20
C TYR A 642 -11.33 19.88 24.22
N PRO A 643 -11.78 19.99 22.94
CA PRO A 643 -11.30 21.05 22.05
C PRO A 643 -11.58 22.46 22.60
N LYS A 644 -12.71 22.67 23.27
CA LYS A 644 -13.05 23.96 23.90
C LYS A 644 -12.14 24.26 25.10
N ILE A 645 -11.84 23.25 25.90
CA ILE A 645 -10.92 23.36 27.04
C ILE A 645 -9.51 23.67 26.52
N ALA A 646 -9.02 22.93 25.53
CA ALA A 646 -7.72 23.16 24.92
C ALA A 646 -7.62 24.57 24.29
N GLN A 647 -8.66 25.01 23.57
CA GLN A 647 -8.72 26.38 23.04
C GLN A 647 -8.71 27.41 24.16
N PHE A 648 -9.52 27.22 25.20
CA PHE A 648 -9.58 28.12 26.34
C PHE A 648 -8.24 28.21 27.09
N GLU A 649 -7.59 27.08 27.35
CA GLU A 649 -6.27 27.02 27.98
C GLU A 649 -5.20 27.69 27.12
N ALA A 650 -5.19 27.44 25.80
CA ALA A 650 -4.30 28.12 24.86
C ALA A 650 -4.50 29.65 24.86
N THR A 651 -5.75 30.12 24.91
CA THR A 651 -6.09 31.55 24.98
C THR A 651 -5.84 32.18 26.35
N LYS A 652 -5.82 31.38 27.42
CA LYS A 652 -5.51 31.83 28.78
C LYS A 652 -4.02 31.86 29.10
N ASN A 653 -3.18 31.34 28.22
CA ASN A 653 -1.74 31.46 28.39
C ASN A 653 -1.33 32.94 28.25
N ILE A 654 -0.89 33.53 29.36
CA ILE A 654 -0.53 34.95 29.44
C ILE A 654 0.65 35.29 28.51
N GLU A 655 1.55 34.34 28.27
CA GLU A 655 2.70 34.53 27.37
C GLU A 655 2.24 34.63 25.91
N ASN A 656 1.33 33.75 25.49
CA ASN A 656 0.70 33.81 24.18
C ASN A 656 -0.13 35.09 24.01
N ALA A 657 -0.86 35.51 25.05
CA ALA A 657 -1.60 36.76 25.03
C ALA A 657 -0.69 37.99 24.92
N ILE A 658 0.44 38.01 25.66
CA ILE A 658 1.46 39.07 25.57
C ILE A 658 2.13 39.08 24.20
N GLN A 659 2.47 37.92 23.62
CA GLN A 659 3.02 37.84 22.27
C GLN A 659 2.01 38.33 21.22
N GLY A 660 0.76 37.89 21.30
CA GLY A 660 -0.31 38.34 20.39
C GLY A 660 -0.53 39.85 20.47
N LEU A 661 -0.56 40.43 21.67
CA LEU A 661 -0.66 41.89 21.87
C LEU A 661 0.57 42.67 21.39
N ARG A 662 1.74 42.03 21.30
CA ARG A 662 2.96 42.64 20.73
C ARG A 662 3.04 42.51 19.21
N GLN A 663 2.24 41.62 18.62
CA GLN A 663 2.20 41.34 17.19
C GLN A 663 0.98 41.95 16.48
N MET A 664 -0.03 42.40 17.24
CA MET A 664 -0.99 43.43 16.80
C MET A 664 -0.32 44.78 16.77
#